data_AF-A0AAP0MRP3-F1
#
_entry.id   AF-A0AAP0MRP3-F1
#
_cell.length_a   1.000
_cell.length_b   1.000
_cell.length_c   1.000
_cell.angle_alpha   90.00
_cell.angle_beta   90.00
_cell.angle_gamma   90.00
#
_symmetry.space_group_name_H-M   'P 1'
#
loop_
_entity.id
_entity.type
_entity.pdbx_description
1 polymer ?
#
loop_
_entity_poly.entity_id
_entity_poly.type
_entity_poly.pdbx_seq_one_letter_code
_entity_poly.pdbx_strand_id
1 'polypeptide(L)'
;MFLIYEYMEGGSLFCNLHNNEEVVELDWTKRVNIVKAMAHALAYLHHDCSPSIVHRDISSNNILLNSNLEAFVADFGTARLLHADSSNRTLLAGIYGYIAPELAYTMVMTEKCDVYSFGVVTLEVLMGKHPRDLLSSLSSSSDPKIMLIDVLDQRLPPPIDQKNLIELDVGGNSLIGPIPSTLSRLTSLKILILAHNQLIGLLPQEIGNLKNLIKLDVGNNGIIGPTPSTLGLLTDLSHLDLSRNQFNSSIPIELTRLTQLFHLDLSSNKLSGKIPSQIASMEDLTWLDLSNNNIKGSIPIELTRLTQLFHLDLSSNKLSGKIPSQIASMEYLTGLDLSNNNIKGSIPGEITKLSGLDYLNLSSNKLSGPVPFSNEQLSSMHTVSLSPNKGLCGNILDLPSCDTTKSATLFVEIFLPLAIVPSVIVFACLLVIKRKHKKPKLKARATNSIDVFSIWNYDGRIVYEDLIEATEDFDIKYCIGTGGYGSVYKAQIPNGKVFALKKLHTSEELAFIKSFQNEAQVLSQVLHRNIVKLYGYCLHRKCMFLIYEYMERGSLFCVLHNDDEAVELDWAKRVNIVKAMAHALAYLHHDCSPSIIHRDISSNNILLNSKLEAFVADFGTARLLHADSSNRTLLAGTYGYIAPELAYTMVMTEKCDVYSFGVVTLEVLMGKHPRDLLSSLSSSSDPKIMLIDILDQRLPPPVDRKVIKKVLD
;
A
#
# COMPACT_ATOMS: atom_id res chain seq x y z
N MET A 1 -20.52 -53.64 -7.66
CA MET A 1 -19.55 -53.79 -6.56
C MET A 1 -20.11 -52.97 -5.41
N PHE A 2 -20.29 -53.53 -4.22
CA PHE A 2 -20.78 -52.79 -3.06
C PHE A 2 -19.66 -52.75 -2.02
N LEU A 3 -19.38 -51.57 -1.48
CA LEU A 3 -18.51 -51.38 -0.33
C LEU A 3 -19.40 -51.26 0.91
N ILE A 4 -19.01 -51.95 1.98
CA ILE A 4 -19.72 -51.90 3.27
C ILE A 4 -18.90 -50.98 4.17
N TYR A 5 -19.53 -49.90 4.62
CA TYR A 5 -18.95 -48.94 5.56
C TYR A 5 -19.60 -49.08 6.94
N GLU A 6 -18.90 -48.60 7.96
CA GLU A 6 -19.49 -48.42 9.28
C GLU A 6 -20.68 -47.42 9.19
N TYR A 7 -21.77 -47.75 9.87
CA TYR A 7 -22.96 -46.90 9.86
C TYR A 7 -22.75 -45.71 10.80
N MET A 8 -22.77 -44.51 10.23
CA MET A 8 -22.56 -43.26 10.97
C MET A 8 -23.91 -42.67 11.36
N GLU A 9 -24.35 -42.94 12.60
CA GLU A 9 -25.67 -42.55 13.13
C GLU A 9 -25.94 -41.04 13.03
N GLY A 10 -24.92 -40.19 13.15
CA GLY A 10 -25.02 -38.73 13.07
C GLY A 10 -25.14 -38.20 11.64
N GLY A 11 -25.06 -39.04 10.61
CA GLY A 11 -25.23 -38.64 9.20
C GLY A 11 -24.10 -37.73 8.69
N SER A 12 -24.35 -36.99 7.60
CA SER A 12 -23.35 -36.07 7.03
C SER A 12 -23.36 -34.69 7.72
N LEU A 13 -22.21 -34.04 7.77
CA LEU A 13 -22.06 -32.68 8.30
C LEU A 13 -22.94 -31.69 7.53
N PHE A 14 -23.12 -31.88 6.21
CA PHE A 14 -24.00 -31.07 5.39
C PHE A 14 -25.44 -31.06 5.93
N CYS A 15 -26.01 -32.23 6.21
CA CYS A 15 -27.36 -32.34 6.78
C CYS A 15 -27.45 -31.64 8.15
N ASN A 16 -26.42 -31.76 8.97
CA ASN A 16 -26.39 -31.15 10.30
C ASN A 16 -26.22 -29.62 10.27
N LEU A 17 -25.59 -29.05 9.24
CA LEU A 17 -25.42 -27.59 9.09
C LEU A 17 -26.63 -26.90 8.45
N HIS A 18 -27.34 -27.59 7.54
CA HIS A 18 -28.34 -26.98 6.66
C HIS A 18 -29.80 -27.37 6.94
N ASN A 19 -30.07 -28.45 7.70
CA ASN A 19 -31.45 -28.80 8.06
C ASN A 19 -31.93 -27.98 9.27
N ASN A 20 -33.03 -27.25 9.09
CA ASN A 20 -33.54 -26.27 10.07
C ASN A 20 -34.34 -26.88 11.24
N GLU A 21 -34.56 -28.20 11.28
CA GLU A 21 -35.49 -28.79 12.25
C GLU A 21 -34.87 -29.02 13.64
N GLU A 22 -33.54 -29.10 13.80
CA GLU A 22 -32.87 -29.23 15.11
C GLU A 22 -31.49 -28.52 15.17
N VAL A 23 -31.47 -27.20 14.96
CA VAL A 23 -30.26 -26.35 14.92
C VAL A 23 -29.40 -26.37 16.22
N VAL A 24 -29.93 -26.94 17.31
CA VAL A 24 -29.31 -26.93 18.65
C VAL A 24 -28.21 -28.00 18.81
N GLU A 25 -28.10 -28.97 17.90
CA GLU A 25 -27.19 -30.11 18.09
C GLU A 25 -25.70 -29.79 17.86
N LEU A 26 -25.37 -28.85 16.98
CA LEU A 26 -23.99 -28.42 16.67
C LEU A 26 -23.68 -27.03 17.23
N ASP A 27 -23.47 -26.94 18.54
CA ASP A 27 -22.93 -25.74 19.19
C ASP A 27 -21.49 -25.41 18.74
N TRP A 28 -20.98 -24.25 19.15
CA TRP A 28 -19.63 -23.79 18.79
C TRP A 28 -18.52 -24.75 19.22
N THR A 29 -18.67 -25.44 20.36
CA THR A 29 -17.68 -26.39 20.87
C THR A 29 -17.60 -27.60 19.94
N LYS A 30 -18.75 -28.17 19.56
CA LYS A 30 -18.83 -29.29 18.62
C LYS A 30 -18.32 -28.90 17.23
N ARG A 31 -18.69 -27.72 16.72
CA ARG A 31 -18.19 -27.18 15.44
C ARG A 31 -16.67 -27.04 15.41
N VAL A 32 -16.06 -26.51 16.47
CA VAL A 32 -14.59 -26.42 16.59
C VAL A 32 -13.95 -27.81 16.67
N ASN A 33 -14.56 -28.75 17.40
CA ASN A 33 -14.05 -30.12 17.50
C ASN A 33 -14.12 -30.86 16.16
N ILE A 34 -15.15 -30.61 15.35
CA ILE A 34 -15.28 -31.13 13.97
C ILE A 34 -14.12 -30.61 13.11
N VAL A 35 -13.85 -29.30 13.12
CA VAL A 35 -12.73 -28.71 12.35
C VAL A 35 -11.39 -29.28 12.81
N LYS A 36 -11.18 -29.46 14.13
CA LYS A 36 -9.96 -30.08 14.67
C LYS A 36 -9.81 -31.53 14.23
N ALA A 37 -10.88 -32.33 14.29
CA ALA A 37 -10.87 -33.72 13.87
C ALA A 37 -10.55 -33.86 12.37
N MET A 38 -11.13 -32.99 11.53
CA MET A 38 -10.82 -32.90 10.11
C MET A 38 -9.35 -32.53 9.86
N ALA A 39 -8.82 -31.54 10.58
CA ALA A 39 -7.42 -31.13 10.46
C ALA A 39 -6.46 -32.27 10.82
N HIS A 40 -6.74 -33.00 11.91
CA HIS A 40 -5.96 -34.18 12.29
C HIS A 40 -6.05 -35.30 11.25
N ALA A 41 -7.23 -35.57 10.70
CA ALA A 41 -7.41 -36.59 9.66
C ALA A 41 -6.63 -36.24 8.39
N LEU A 42 -6.65 -34.98 7.94
CA LEU A 42 -5.88 -34.53 6.77
C LEU A 42 -4.38 -34.56 7.03
N ALA A 43 -3.93 -34.13 8.22
CA ALA A 43 -2.53 -34.24 8.60
C ALA A 43 -2.04 -35.70 8.56
N TYR A 44 -2.85 -36.65 9.05
CA TYR A 44 -2.54 -38.08 8.96
C TYR A 44 -2.45 -38.57 7.50
N LEU A 45 -3.40 -38.17 6.65
CA LEU A 45 -3.42 -38.57 5.24
C LEU A 45 -2.24 -38.00 4.44
N HIS A 46 -1.81 -36.77 4.73
CA HIS A 46 -0.74 -36.08 4.01
C HIS A 46 0.66 -36.37 4.53
N HIS A 47 0.82 -36.55 5.85
CA HIS A 47 2.14 -36.64 6.46
C HIS A 47 2.47 -38.02 7.04
N ASP A 48 1.48 -38.75 7.55
CA ASP A 48 1.71 -40.04 8.22
C ASP A 48 1.51 -41.25 7.27
N CYS A 49 0.83 -41.05 6.13
CA CYS A 49 0.69 -42.06 5.08
C CYS A 49 1.85 -41.98 4.06
N SER A 50 2.38 -43.13 3.63
CA SER A 50 3.40 -43.20 2.59
C SER A 50 3.03 -44.24 1.51
N PRO A 51 2.75 -43.82 0.26
CA PRO A 51 2.72 -42.43 -0.24
C PRO A 51 1.56 -41.59 0.34
N SER A 52 1.71 -40.26 0.36
CA SER A 52 0.67 -39.33 0.83
C SER A 52 -0.64 -39.53 0.07
N ILE A 53 -1.76 -39.42 0.79
CA ILE A 53 -3.11 -39.64 0.23
C ILE A 53 -3.80 -38.29 0.08
N VAL A 54 -4.17 -37.92 -1.15
CA VAL A 54 -5.01 -36.74 -1.41
C VAL A 54 -6.44 -37.19 -1.64
N HIS A 55 -7.36 -36.71 -0.82
CA HIS A 55 -8.78 -37.09 -0.83
C HIS A 55 -9.51 -36.56 -2.07
N ARG A 56 -9.20 -35.32 -2.48
CA ARG A 56 -9.76 -34.57 -3.62
C ARG A 56 -11.23 -34.16 -3.53
N ASP A 57 -11.99 -34.73 -2.61
CA ASP A 57 -13.41 -34.39 -2.42
C ASP A 57 -13.76 -34.16 -0.95
N ILE A 58 -13.01 -33.26 -0.29
CA ILE A 58 -13.33 -32.83 1.07
C ILE A 58 -14.48 -31.81 0.97
N SER A 59 -15.66 -32.22 1.40
CA SER A 59 -16.86 -31.38 1.45
C SER A 59 -17.70 -31.76 2.66
N SER A 60 -18.61 -30.90 3.10
CA SER A 60 -19.52 -31.21 4.21
C SER A 60 -20.39 -32.46 3.95
N ASN A 61 -20.56 -32.91 2.71
CA ASN A 61 -21.25 -34.17 2.38
C ASN A 61 -20.42 -35.42 2.72
N ASN A 62 -19.10 -35.31 2.62
CA ASN A 62 -18.15 -36.40 2.81
C ASN A 62 -17.52 -36.38 4.21
N ILE A 63 -17.98 -35.50 5.10
CA ILE A 63 -17.68 -35.56 6.52
C ILE A 63 -18.87 -36.21 7.23
N LEU A 64 -18.65 -37.39 7.79
CA LEU A 64 -19.67 -38.13 8.52
C LEU A 64 -19.49 -37.97 10.02
N LEU A 65 -20.60 -37.92 10.75
CA LEU A 65 -20.65 -37.78 12.19
C LEU A 65 -21.10 -39.09 12.84
N ASN A 66 -20.42 -39.53 13.89
CA ASN A 66 -20.90 -40.64 14.72
C ASN A 66 -22.01 -40.18 15.69
N SER A 67 -22.49 -41.08 16.54
CA SER A 67 -23.52 -40.78 17.55
C SER A 67 -23.09 -39.75 18.61
N ASN A 68 -21.79 -39.46 18.73
CA ASN A 68 -21.24 -38.41 19.59
C ASN A 68 -20.93 -37.10 18.83
N LEU A 69 -21.29 -37.01 17.55
CA LEU A 69 -20.99 -35.89 16.65
C LEU A 69 -19.48 -35.66 16.43
N GLU A 70 -18.68 -36.71 16.56
CA GLU A 70 -17.27 -36.68 16.17
C GLU A 70 -17.17 -36.86 14.65
N ALA A 71 -16.29 -36.08 14.01
CA ALA A 71 -16.19 -36.03 12.56
C ALA A 71 -15.16 -37.00 11.99
N PHE A 72 -15.56 -37.67 10.91
CA PHE A 72 -14.74 -38.61 10.15
C PHE A 72 -14.77 -38.23 8.68
N VAL A 73 -13.60 -38.22 8.06
CA VAL A 73 -13.46 -38.06 6.61
C VAL A 73 -13.87 -39.37 5.95
N ALA A 74 -14.86 -39.31 5.05
CA ALA A 74 -15.43 -40.46 4.35
C ALA A 74 -15.43 -40.25 2.84
N ASP A 75 -15.77 -41.30 2.09
CA ASP A 75 -15.77 -41.35 0.63
C ASP A 75 -14.42 -41.06 -0.04
N PHE A 76 -13.52 -42.04 0.06
CA PHE A 76 -12.23 -42.05 -0.62
C PHE A 76 -12.33 -42.47 -2.11
N GLY A 77 -13.53 -42.51 -2.71
CA GLY A 77 -13.70 -42.96 -4.10
C GLY A 77 -12.91 -42.12 -5.12
N THR A 78 -12.72 -40.83 -4.80
CA THR A 78 -11.88 -39.91 -5.57
C THR A 78 -10.45 -39.84 -5.07
N ALA A 79 -10.10 -40.43 -3.94
CA ALA A 79 -8.76 -40.28 -3.36
C ALA A 79 -7.68 -40.88 -4.26
N ARG A 80 -6.47 -40.34 -4.18
CA ARG A 80 -5.31 -40.77 -4.96
C ARG A 80 -4.04 -40.69 -4.14
N LEU A 81 -3.11 -41.57 -4.47
CA LEU A 81 -1.77 -41.60 -3.88
C LEU A 81 -0.85 -40.63 -4.64
N LEU A 82 -0.12 -39.80 -3.91
CA LEU A 82 0.94 -38.94 -4.44
C LEU A 82 2.26 -39.72 -4.49
N HIS A 83 2.60 -40.25 -5.66
CA HIS A 83 3.89 -40.89 -5.88
C HIS A 83 4.92 -39.88 -6.40
N ALA A 84 6.10 -39.84 -5.79
CA ALA A 84 7.20 -38.93 -6.15
C ALA A 84 7.64 -39.05 -7.62
N ASP A 85 7.46 -40.22 -8.24
CA ASP A 85 7.97 -40.53 -9.58
C ASP A 85 6.89 -40.55 -10.68
N SER A 86 5.66 -40.11 -10.39
CA SER A 86 4.53 -40.15 -11.33
C SER A 86 4.03 -38.76 -11.74
N SER A 87 3.43 -38.64 -12.93
CA SER A 87 2.74 -37.40 -13.29
C SER A 87 1.49 -37.27 -12.41
N ASN A 88 1.52 -36.38 -11.42
CA ASN A 88 0.38 -36.07 -10.53
C ASN A 88 -0.78 -35.35 -11.25
N ARG A 89 -0.88 -35.51 -12.58
CA ARG A 89 -2.00 -35.03 -13.38
C ARG A 89 -3.18 -35.95 -13.21
N THR A 90 -4.36 -35.37 -12.98
CA THR A 90 -5.57 -36.12 -12.73
C THR A 90 -6.79 -35.42 -13.31
N LEU A 91 -7.81 -36.19 -13.66
CA LEU A 91 -9.10 -35.61 -14.04
C LEU A 91 -9.71 -34.88 -12.85
N LEU A 92 -10.37 -33.77 -13.14
CA LEU A 92 -11.10 -32.99 -12.14
C LEU A 92 -12.13 -33.88 -11.45
N ALA A 93 -12.07 -33.94 -10.13
CA ALA A 93 -12.98 -34.70 -9.28
C ALA A 93 -13.19 -33.91 -7.99
N GLY A 94 -14.41 -33.96 -7.45
CA GLY A 94 -14.83 -33.26 -6.24
C GLY A 94 -16.14 -32.49 -6.41
N ILE A 95 -16.71 -32.02 -5.31
CA ILE A 95 -17.95 -31.22 -5.32
C ILE A 95 -17.66 -29.76 -5.68
N TYR A 96 -18.40 -29.24 -6.67
CA TYR A 96 -18.30 -27.85 -7.13
C TYR A 96 -18.56 -26.84 -6.01
N GLY A 97 -17.56 -26.03 -5.68
CA GLY A 97 -17.58 -25.11 -4.53
C GLY A 97 -16.53 -25.43 -3.46
N TYR A 98 -16.06 -26.68 -3.42
CA TYR A 98 -14.99 -27.14 -2.53
C TYR A 98 -13.69 -27.41 -3.28
N ILE A 99 -13.77 -27.70 -4.58
CA ILE A 99 -12.60 -27.97 -5.42
C ILE A 99 -11.65 -26.77 -5.43
N ALA A 100 -10.38 -27.04 -5.09
CA ALA A 100 -9.31 -26.06 -5.19
C ALA A 100 -9.18 -25.50 -6.61
N PRO A 101 -9.16 -24.17 -6.80
CA PRO A 101 -8.93 -23.55 -8.09
C PRO A 101 -7.66 -24.08 -8.77
N GLU A 102 -6.59 -24.30 -8.00
CA GLU A 102 -5.33 -24.89 -8.49
C GLU A 102 -5.57 -26.26 -9.17
N LEU A 103 -6.36 -27.15 -8.58
CA LEU A 103 -6.71 -28.44 -9.17
C LEU A 103 -7.58 -28.28 -10.42
N ALA A 104 -8.53 -27.34 -10.39
CA ALA A 104 -9.43 -27.05 -11.51
C ALA A 104 -8.70 -26.51 -12.75
N TYR A 105 -7.69 -25.67 -12.55
CA TYR A 105 -6.95 -25.04 -13.65
C TYR A 105 -5.77 -25.86 -14.14
N THR A 106 -5.00 -26.44 -13.23
CA THR A 106 -3.74 -27.12 -13.59
C THR A 106 -3.94 -28.60 -13.88
N MET A 107 -5.04 -29.18 -13.40
CA MET A 107 -5.26 -30.64 -13.32
C MET A 107 -4.13 -31.36 -12.56
N VAL A 108 -3.29 -30.64 -11.82
CA VAL A 108 -2.22 -31.20 -10.99
C VAL A 108 -2.75 -31.31 -9.57
N MET A 109 -2.69 -32.52 -9.04
CA MET A 109 -3.09 -32.83 -7.69
C MET A 109 -1.93 -32.63 -6.72
N THR A 110 -2.19 -31.89 -5.64
CA THR A 110 -1.29 -31.74 -4.50
C THR A 110 -2.08 -31.82 -3.20
N GLU A 111 -1.40 -31.98 -2.06
CA GLU A 111 -2.01 -31.93 -0.72
C GLU A 111 -2.78 -30.63 -0.48
N LYS A 112 -2.36 -29.53 -1.14
CA LYS A 112 -3.02 -28.22 -1.06
C LYS A 112 -4.46 -28.24 -1.55
N CYS A 113 -4.83 -29.20 -2.41
CA CYS A 113 -6.20 -29.34 -2.88
C CYS A 113 -7.16 -29.65 -1.72
N ASP A 114 -6.76 -30.54 -0.81
CA ASP A 114 -7.54 -30.89 0.37
C ASP A 114 -7.49 -29.76 1.41
N VAL A 115 -6.36 -29.05 1.54
CA VAL A 115 -6.22 -27.90 2.45
C VAL A 115 -7.17 -26.75 2.06
N TYR A 116 -7.30 -26.46 0.77
CA TYR A 116 -8.28 -25.49 0.28
C TYR A 116 -9.71 -25.92 0.60
N SER A 117 -10.03 -27.18 0.27
CA SER A 117 -11.35 -27.76 0.50
C SER A 117 -11.72 -27.75 2.00
N PHE A 118 -10.74 -28.05 2.87
CA PHE A 118 -10.84 -27.91 4.32
C PHE A 118 -11.10 -26.46 4.76
N GLY A 119 -10.46 -25.47 4.14
CA GLY A 119 -10.73 -24.05 4.39
C GLY A 119 -12.18 -23.67 4.06
N VAL A 120 -12.73 -24.18 2.95
CA VAL A 120 -14.13 -23.96 2.58
C VAL A 120 -15.08 -24.60 3.58
N VAL A 121 -14.86 -25.87 3.96
CA VAL A 121 -15.68 -26.55 4.98
C VAL A 121 -15.56 -25.87 6.34
N THR A 122 -14.38 -25.36 6.70
CA THR A 122 -14.17 -24.61 7.95
C THR A 122 -15.03 -23.34 7.97
N LEU A 123 -15.03 -22.58 6.88
CA LEU A 123 -15.88 -21.40 6.77
C LEU A 123 -17.37 -21.77 6.80
N GLU A 124 -17.77 -22.84 6.11
CA GLU A 124 -19.14 -23.36 6.14
C GLU A 124 -19.58 -23.76 7.55
N VAL A 125 -18.70 -24.41 8.32
CA VAL A 125 -18.94 -24.74 9.73
C VAL A 125 -19.07 -23.48 10.60
N LEU A 126 -18.24 -22.47 10.38
CA LEU A 126 -18.29 -21.21 11.15
C LEU A 126 -19.51 -20.35 10.80
N MET A 127 -19.95 -20.38 9.56
CA MET A 127 -21.05 -19.56 9.05
C MET A 127 -22.40 -20.27 9.19
N GLY A 128 -22.39 -21.60 9.32
CA GLY A 128 -23.60 -22.43 9.31
C GLY A 128 -24.34 -22.46 7.98
N LYS A 129 -23.70 -21.98 6.92
CA LYS A 129 -24.18 -21.92 5.55
C LYS A 129 -22.95 -21.98 4.64
N HIS A 130 -23.12 -22.42 3.40
CA HIS A 130 -22.00 -22.44 2.47
C HIS A 130 -21.46 -21.02 2.27
N PRO A 131 -20.12 -20.83 2.17
CA PRO A 131 -19.53 -19.52 1.88
C PRO A 131 -20.05 -18.85 0.59
N ARG A 132 -20.62 -19.63 -0.34
CA ARG A 132 -21.27 -19.13 -1.54
C ARG A 132 -22.58 -18.39 -1.23
N ASP A 133 -23.27 -18.75 -0.15
CA ASP A 133 -24.52 -18.12 0.26
C ASP A 133 -24.29 -16.77 0.96
N LEU A 134 -23.08 -16.52 1.45
CA LEU A 134 -22.64 -15.17 1.82
C LEU A 134 -22.49 -14.30 0.56
N LEU A 135 -21.87 -14.84 -0.50
CA LEU A 135 -21.71 -14.15 -1.78
C LEU A 135 -23.06 -13.85 -2.46
N SER A 136 -24.07 -14.72 -2.31
CA SER A 136 -25.42 -14.48 -2.83
C SER A 136 -26.21 -13.45 -2.00
N SER A 137 -25.98 -13.33 -0.69
CA SER A 137 -26.56 -12.23 0.12
C SER A 137 -25.96 -10.86 -0.22
N LEU A 138 -24.70 -10.85 -0.69
CA LEU A 138 -23.94 -9.67 -1.07
C LEU A 138 -24.29 -9.15 -2.48
N SER A 139 -24.82 -10.00 -3.37
CA SER A 139 -25.12 -9.65 -4.78
C SER A 139 -26.36 -8.76 -4.97
N SER A 140 -27.11 -8.48 -3.90
CA SER A 140 -28.26 -7.55 -3.93
C SER A 140 -27.87 -6.08 -3.71
N SER A 141 -26.62 -5.82 -3.31
CA SER A 141 -26.07 -4.48 -3.09
C SER A 141 -25.19 -4.07 -4.28
N SER A 142 -25.35 -2.83 -4.76
CA SER A 142 -24.52 -2.23 -5.81
C SER A 142 -23.04 -2.09 -5.44
N ASP A 143 -22.67 -2.45 -4.20
CA ASP A 143 -21.33 -2.54 -3.66
C ASP A 143 -21.34 -3.65 -2.58
N PRO A 144 -20.95 -4.91 -2.89
CA PRO A 144 -21.05 -6.04 -1.97
C PRO A 144 -20.01 -5.89 -0.86
N LYS A 145 -20.46 -5.40 0.29
CA LYS A 145 -19.61 -5.08 1.43
C LYS A 145 -19.82 -6.11 2.54
N ILE A 146 -18.75 -6.84 2.90
CA ILE A 146 -18.78 -7.82 3.98
C ILE A 146 -18.68 -7.06 5.31
N MET A 147 -19.72 -7.11 6.13
CA MET A 147 -19.64 -6.68 7.52
C MET A 147 -19.10 -7.83 8.37
N LEU A 148 -18.41 -7.50 9.46
CA LEU A 148 -17.89 -8.51 10.39
C LEU A 148 -19.02 -9.40 10.96
N ILE A 149 -20.24 -8.86 11.10
CA ILE A 149 -21.43 -9.60 11.55
C ILE A 149 -21.92 -10.64 10.53
N ASP A 150 -21.53 -10.52 9.26
CA ASP A 150 -21.95 -11.42 8.19
C ASP A 150 -21.13 -12.72 8.16
N VAL A 151 -19.99 -12.75 8.85
CA VAL A 151 -19.03 -13.88 8.89
C VAL A 151 -19.41 -14.94 9.93
N LEU A 152 -20.26 -14.61 10.91
CA LEU A 152 -20.61 -15.51 12.01
C LEU A 152 -22.02 -16.09 11.85
N ASP A 153 -22.24 -17.37 12.21
CA ASP A 153 -23.57 -17.99 12.24
C ASP A 153 -24.48 -17.26 13.25
N GLN A 154 -25.42 -16.49 12.74
CA GLN A 154 -26.33 -15.65 13.53
C GLN A 154 -27.41 -16.46 14.26
N ARG A 155 -27.57 -17.76 13.96
CA ARG A 155 -28.52 -18.66 14.64
C ARG A 155 -27.98 -19.15 15.98
N LEU A 156 -26.66 -19.12 16.17
CA LEU A 156 -26.03 -19.53 17.42
C LEU A 156 -25.92 -18.35 18.38
N PRO A 157 -26.18 -18.54 19.68
CA PRO A 157 -25.78 -17.56 20.67
C PRO A 157 -24.26 -17.32 20.53
N PRO A 158 -23.77 -16.08 20.73
CA PRO A 158 -22.34 -15.79 20.64
C PRO A 158 -21.60 -16.78 21.54
N PRO A 159 -20.51 -17.41 21.03
CA PRO A 159 -19.96 -18.63 21.58
C PRO A 159 -19.82 -18.56 23.10
N ILE A 160 -20.68 -19.26 23.85
CA ILE A 160 -20.49 -19.45 25.29
C ILE A 160 -19.45 -20.56 25.47
N ASP A 161 -18.20 -20.19 25.16
CA ASP A 161 -17.10 -20.21 26.11
C ASP A 161 -16.06 -19.19 25.60
N GLN A 162 -16.40 -17.90 25.70
CA GLN A 162 -15.59 -16.75 25.24
C GLN A 162 -14.24 -16.61 25.99
N LYS A 163 -13.83 -17.66 26.73
CA LYS A 163 -12.61 -17.66 27.52
C LYS A 163 -11.34 -17.98 26.73
N ASN A 164 -11.45 -18.45 25.49
CA ASN A 164 -10.27 -18.96 24.75
C ASN A 164 -9.82 -18.12 23.56
N LEU A 165 -10.62 -17.15 23.07
CA LEU A 165 -10.17 -16.30 21.99
C LEU A 165 -9.23 -15.24 22.56
N ILE A 166 -7.93 -15.45 22.35
CA ILE A 166 -6.84 -14.63 22.87
C ILE A 166 -6.41 -13.57 21.85
N GLU A 167 -6.54 -13.87 20.56
CA GLU A 167 -6.09 -12.98 19.50
C GLU A 167 -7.13 -12.95 18.38
N LEU A 168 -7.44 -11.74 17.92
CA LEU A 168 -8.27 -11.47 16.76
C LEU A 168 -7.55 -10.43 15.91
N ASP A 169 -6.96 -10.89 14.82
CA ASP A 169 -6.38 -10.05 13.79
C ASP A 169 -7.20 -10.19 12.50
N VAL A 170 -7.85 -9.11 12.11
CA VAL A 170 -8.54 -8.95 10.82
C VAL A 170 -8.04 -7.69 10.10
N GLY A 171 -6.82 -7.26 10.41
CA GLY A 171 -6.18 -6.12 9.77
C GLY A 171 -5.88 -6.35 8.29
N GLY A 172 -5.74 -5.27 7.52
CA GLY A 172 -5.37 -5.33 6.10
C GLY A 172 -6.48 -5.87 5.18
N ASN A 173 -7.73 -5.82 5.62
CA ASN A 173 -8.89 -6.26 4.86
C ASN A 173 -9.66 -5.05 4.29
N SER A 174 -10.79 -5.31 3.63
CA SER A 174 -11.73 -4.26 3.17
C SER A 174 -12.99 -4.22 4.03
N LEU A 175 -12.87 -4.48 5.34
CA LEU A 175 -14.02 -4.47 6.26
C LEU A 175 -14.56 -3.05 6.41
N ILE A 176 -15.88 -2.91 6.39
CA ILE A 176 -16.58 -1.64 6.49
C ILE A 176 -17.61 -1.66 7.63
N GLY A 177 -18.20 -0.50 7.88
CA GLY A 177 -19.23 -0.34 8.90
C GLY A 177 -18.64 -0.10 10.30
N PRO A 178 -19.50 0.03 11.31
CA PRO A 178 -19.06 0.27 12.68
C PRO A 178 -18.47 -0.98 13.32
N ILE A 179 -17.51 -0.76 14.23
CA ILE A 179 -17.06 -1.81 15.15
C ILE A 179 -18.24 -2.15 16.07
N PRO A 180 -18.74 -3.39 16.08
CA PRO A 180 -19.90 -3.74 16.89
C PRO A 180 -19.51 -3.77 18.37
N SER A 181 -20.34 -3.18 19.24
CA SER A 181 -20.12 -3.21 20.70
C SER A 181 -20.15 -4.62 21.29
N THR A 182 -20.72 -5.59 20.57
CA THR A 182 -20.70 -7.02 20.94
C THR A 182 -19.30 -7.62 20.91
N LEU A 183 -18.35 -7.02 20.16
CA LEU A 183 -16.94 -7.43 20.15
C LEU A 183 -16.33 -7.38 21.55
N SER A 184 -16.77 -6.41 22.36
CA SER A 184 -16.34 -6.22 23.74
C SER A 184 -16.73 -7.34 24.71
N ARG A 185 -17.50 -8.34 24.25
CA ARG A 185 -17.83 -9.54 25.03
C ARG A 185 -16.69 -10.56 25.03
N LEU A 186 -15.72 -10.46 24.12
CA LEU A 186 -14.55 -11.34 24.03
C LEU A 186 -13.51 -11.05 25.13
N THR A 187 -13.89 -11.19 26.40
CA THR A 187 -13.10 -10.68 27.53
C THR A 187 -11.75 -11.34 27.73
N SER A 188 -11.49 -12.51 27.15
CA SER A 188 -10.16 -13.16 27.15
C SER A 188 -9.17 -12.61 26.11
N LEU A 189 -9.62 -11.71 25.25
CA LEU A 189 -8.81 -11.17 24.16
C LEU A 189 -7.63 -10.37 24.72
N LYS A 190 -6.42 -10.72 24.28
CA LYS A 190 -5.15 -10.04 24.53
C LYS A 190 -4.70 -9.20 23.35
N ILE A 191 -5.01 -9.61 22.13
CA ILE A 191 -4.61 -8.89 20.92
C ILE A 191 -5.84 -8.66 20.05
N LEU A 192 -6.10 -7.40 19.72
CA LEU A 192 -7.15 -6.99 18.79
C LEU A 192 -6.53 -6.08 17.72
N ILE A 193 -6.48 -6.57 16.48
CA ILE A 193 -5.96 -5.84 15.33
C ILE A 193 -7.07 -5.74 14.29
N LEU A 194 -7.53 -4.50 14.07
CA LEU A 194 -8.55 -4.11 13.08
C LEU A 194 -7.98 -3.12 12.05
N ALA A 195 -6.67 -2.90 12.07
CA ALA A 195 -5.99 -1.86 11.31
C ALA A 195 -6.13 -2.02 9.79
N HIS A 196 -5.89 -0.96 9.03
CA HIS A 196 -5.91 -1.02 7.55
C HIS A 196 -7.20 -1.62 6.98
N ASN A 197 -8.33 -1.06 7.39
CA ASN A 197 -9.66 -1.42 6.90
C ASN A 197 -10.43 -0.13 6.50
N GLN A 198 -11.72 -0.25 6.23
CA GLN A 198 -12.63 0.85 5.92
C GLN A 198 -13.71 1.02 7.02
N LEU A 199 -13.37 0.71 8.26
CA LEU A 199 -14.30 0.79 9.40
C LEU A 199 -14.67 2.24 9.67
N ILE A 200 -15.95 2.51 9.94
CA ILE A 200 -16.50 3.85 10.16
C ILE A 200 -17.23 3.92 11.51
N GLY A 201 -17.82 5.06 11.86
CA GLY A 201 -18.57 5.21 13.11
C GLY A 201 -17.66 5.41 14.32
N LEU A 202 -18.18 5.15 15.52
CA LEU A 202 -17.46 5.39 16.78
C LEU A 202 -16.66 4.15 17.20
N LEU A 203 -15.53 4.34 17.88
CA LEU A 203 -14.94 3.27 18.69
C LEU A 203 -15.88 3.04 19.91
N PRO A 204 -16.46 1.83 20.09
CA PRO A 204 -17.46 1.61 21.14
C PRO A 204 -16.91 1.85 22.55
N GLN A 205 -17.71 2.43 23.43
CA GLN A 205 -17.30 2.61 24.83
C GLN A 205 -17.09 1.27 25.54
N GLU A 206 -17.82 0.24 25.12
CA GLU A 206 -17.75 -1.11 25.65
C GLU A 206 -16.36 -1.73 25.46
N ILE A 207 -15.50 -1.21 24.57
CA ILE A 207 -14.12 -1.71 24.39
C ILE A 207 -13.35 -1.77 25.71
N GLY A 208 -13.68 -0.89 26.66
CA GLY A 208 -13.13 -0.90 28.02
C GLY A 208 -13.45 -2.16 28.84
N ASN A 209 -14.31 -3.07 28.36
CA ASN A 209 -14.59 -4.36 29.00
C ASN A 209 -13.52 -5.43 28.70
N LEU A 210 -12.67 -5.23 27.71
CA LEU A 210 -11.62 -6.17 27.30
C LEU A 210 -10.39 -6.07 28.22
N LYS A 211 -10.56 -6.35 29.52
CA LYS A 211 -9.55 -6.07 30.56
C LYS A 211 -8.19 -6.73 30.34
N ASN A 212 -8.16 -7.87 29.65
CA ASN A 212 -6.95 -8.64 29.38
C ASN A 212 -6.19 -8.14 28.12
N LEU A 213 -6.66 -7.06 27.48
CA LEU A 213 -6.11 -6.59 26.22
C LEU A 213 -4.72 -5.98 26.44
N ILE A 214 -3.74 -6.51 25.72
CA ILE A 214 -2.33 -6.11 25.70
C ILE A 214 -2.06 -5.25 24.46
N LYS A 215 -2.63 -5.60 23.31
CA LYS A 215 -2.48 -4.84 22.06
C LYS A 215 -3.84 -4.49 21.47
N LEU A 216 -4.05 -3.20 21.22
CA LEU A 216 -5.19 -2.68 20.46
C LEU A 216 -4.66 -1.85 19.30
N ASP A 217 -4.99 -2.27 18.08
CA ASP A 217 -4.65 -1.54 16.87
C ASP A 217 -5.90 -1.40 16.00
N VAL A 218 -6.36 -0.17 15.82
CA VAL A 218 -7.46 0.19 14.91
C VAL A 218 -7.00 1.23 13.88
N GLY A 219 -5.68 1.37 13.70
CA GLY A 219 -5.06 2.36 12.85
C GLY A 219 -5.52 2.29 11.39
N ASN A 220 -5.45 3.40 10.67
CA ASN A 220 -5.77 3.47 9.25
C ASN A 220 -7.19 2.96 8.92
N ASN A 221 -8.19 3.66 9.46
CA ASN A 221 -9.62 3.43 9.27
C ASN A 221 -10.36 4.78 9.14
N GLY A 222 -11.69 4.76 9.04
CA GLY A 222 -12.56 5.92 9.00
C GLY A 222 -13.28 6.22 10.33
N ILE A 223 -12.73 5.81 11.48
CA ILE A 223 -13.39 5.96 12.79
C ILE A 223 -13.48 7.44 13.18
N ILE A 224 -14.67 7.87 13.58
CA ILE A 224 -15.00 9.26 13.95
C ILE A 224 -15.27 9.40 15.45
N GLY A 225 -15.41 10.64 15.92
CA GLY A 225 -15.87 10.96 17.28
C GLY A 225 -14.74 11.04 18.31
N PRO A 226 -15.07 11.05 19.62
CA PRO A 226 -14.07 11.11 20.67
C PRO A 226 -13.40 9.75 20.90
N THR A 227 -12.14 9.75 21.33
CA THR A 227 -11.50 8.58 21.93
C THR A 227 -12.26 8.21 23.21
N PRO A 228 -12.78 6.98 23.37
CA PRO A 228 -13.54 6.59 24.56
C PRO A 228 -12.70 6.67 25.83
N SER A 229 -13.21 7.34 26.87
CA SER A 229 -12.53 7.40 28.18
C SER A 229 -12.42 6.03 28.85
N THR A 230 -13.27 5.08 28.47
CA THR A 230 -13.24 3.68 28.92
C THR A 230 -12.01 2.91 28.48
N LEU A 231 -11.27 3.38 27.46
CA LEU A 231 -9.94 2.82 27.11
C LEU A 231 -8.96 2.91 28.28
N GLY A 232 -9.07 3.95 29.12
CA GLY A 232 -8.29 4.10 30.33
C GLY A 232 -8.54 3.03 31.41
N LEU A 233 -9.44 2.08 31.17
CA LEU A 233 -9.70 0.96 32.06
C LEU A 233 -8.99 -0.35 31.62
N LEU A 234 -8.21 -0.32 30.54
CA LEU A 234 -7.47 -1.46 29.98
C LEU A 234 -6.04 -1.49 30.52
N THR A 235 -5.87 -1.65 31.83
CA THR A 235 -4.60 -1.40 32.53
C THR A 235 -3.43 -2.30 32.13
N ASP A 236 -3.69 -3.41 31.42
CA ASP A 236 -2.68 -4.34 30.89
C ASP A 236 -2.23 -4.01 29.46
N LEU A 237 -2.79 -2.95 28.86
CA LEU A 237 -2.48 -2.53 27.51
C LEU A 237 -1.03 -2.03 27.42
N SER A 238 -0.25 -2.63 26.53
CA SER A 238 1.15 -2.31 26.24
C SER A 238 1.32 -1.57 24.91
N HIS A 239 0.40 -1.76 23.97
CA HIS A 239 0.44 -1.15 22.65
C HIS A 239 -0.95 -0.64 22.24
N LEU A 240 -1.03 0.64 21.92
CA LEU A 240 -2.25 1.30 21.45
C LEU A 240 -1.95 2.13 20.19
N ASP A 241 -2.55 1.71 19.08
CA ASP A 241 -2.53 2.45 17.81
C ASP A 241 -3.96 2.84 17.40
N LEU A 242 -4.22 4.14 17.41
CA LEU A 242 -5.46 4.78 16.94
C LEU A 242 -5.19 5.70 15.73
N SER A 243 -4.02 5.59 15.11
CA SER A 243 -3.50 6.49 14.09
C SER A 243 -4.37 6.51 12.83
N ARG A 244 -4.23 7.57 12.01
CA ARG A 244 -4.85 7.65 10.67
C ARG A 244 -6.36 7.38 10.70
N ASN A 245 -7.06 8.06 11.60
CA ASN A 245 -8.51 8.01 11.75
C ASN A 245 -9.07 9.44 11.76
N GLN A 246 -10.31 9.65 12.23
CA GLN A 246 -10.96 10.95 12.34
C GLN A 246 -11.38 11.30 13.77
N PHE A 247 -10.64 10.82 14.78
CA PHE A 247 -10.91 11.17 16.18
C PHE A 247 -10.81 12.69 16.38
N ASN A 248 -11.86 13.33 16.89
CA ASN A 248 -12.06 14.79 16.77
C ASN A 248 -12.20 15.55 18.10
N SER A 249 -11.88 14.90 19.21
CA SER A 249 -11.94 15.48 20.57
C SER A 249 -10.53 15.67 21.16
N SER A 250 -10.43 16.08 22.42
CA SER A 250 -9.16 16.08 23.16
C SER A 250 -8.76 14.66 23.57
N ILE A 251 -7.46 14.46 23.80
CA ILE A 251 -6.94 13.23 24.42
C ILE A 251 -7.58 13.08 25.81
N PRO A 252 -8.35 12.01 26.08
CA PRO A 252 -9.01 11.83 27.36
C PRO A 252 -7.98 11.59 28.47
N ILE A 253 -8.15 12.26 29.61
CA ILE A 253 -7.22 12.15 30.74
C ILE A 253 -7.20 10.73 31.31
N GLU A 254 -8.29 9.97 31.16
CA GLU A 254 -8.36 8.57 31.57
C GLU A 254 -7.35 7.70 30.85
N LEU A 255 -6.92 8.05 29.63
CA LEU A 255 -5.92 7.30 28.88
C LEU A 255 -4.57 7.25 29.61
N THR A 256 -4.27 8.24 30.46
CA THR A 256 -3.01 8.27 31.23
C THR A 256 -2.97 7.25 32.36
N ARG A 257 -4.07 6.52 32.61
CA ARG A 257 -4.11 5.39 33.55
C ARG A 257 -3.46 4.12 33.01
N LEU A 258 -3.12 4.09 31.72
CA LEU A 258 -2.46 2.97 31.06
C LEU A 258 -0.96 2.96 31.36
N THR A 259 -0.60 2.67 32.60
CA THR A 259 0.79 2.80 33.08
C THR A 259 1.76 1.77 32.50
N GLN A 260 1.25 0.66 31.95
CA GLN A 260 2.04 -0.40 31.29
C GLN A 260 2.25 -0.17 29.78
N LEU A 261 1.82 0.99 29.26
CA LEU A 261 1.85 1.26 27.82
C LEU A 261 3.28 1.61 27.37
N PHE A 262 3.81 0.84 26.41
CA PHE A 262 5.12 1.05 25.78
C PHE A 262 5.02 1.85 24.48
N HIS A 263 3.91 1.74 23.77
CA HIS A 263 3.69 2.38 22.48
C HIS A 263 2.31 3.05 22.42
N LEU A 264 2.30 4.35 22.14
CA LEU A 264 1.09 5.14 21.90
C LEU A 264 1.21 5.89 20.58
N ASP A 265 0.37 5.53 19.61
CA ASP A 265 0.21 6.27 18.36
C ASP A 265 -1.22 6.80 18.23
N LEU A 266 -1.35 8.13 18.26
CA LEU A 266 -2.59 8.87 18.02
C LEU A 266 -2.47 9.78 16.79
N SER A 267 -1.44 9.58 15.97
CA SER A 267 -1.09 10.45 14.86
C SER A 267 -2.15 10.52 13.78
N SER A 268 -2.11 11.55 12.94
CA SER A 268 -2.97 11.68 11.76
C SER A 268 -4.47 11.56 12.08
N ASN A 269 -4.91 12.32 13.08
CA ASN A 269 -6.30 12.41 13.50
C ASN A 269 -6.76 13.88 13.49
N LYS A 270 -7.93 14.18 14.08
CA LYS A 270 -8.44 15.54 14.27
C LYS A 270 -8.38 15.97 15.75
N LEU A 271 -7.52 15.36 16.56
CA LEU A 271 -7.48 15.57 18.01
C LEU A 271 -7.16 17.03 18.35
N SER A 272 -7.80 17.58 19.37
CA SER A 272 -7.64 18.98 19.78
C SER A 272 -7.35 19.11 21.28
N GLY A 273 -7.48 20.32 21.85
CA GLY A 273 -7.16 20.54 23.27
C GLY A 273 -5.65 20.63 23.53
N LYS A 274 -5.20 20.24 24.72
CA LYS A 274 -3.79 20.25 25.13
C LYS A 274 -3.30 18.82 25.39
N ILE A 275 -1.99 18.60 25.34
CA ILE A 275 -1.37 17.38 25.89
C ILE A 275 -1.60 17.38 27.42
N PRO A 276 -2.27 16.37 28.00
CA PRO A 276 -2.45 16.28 29.45
C PRO A 276 -1.10 16.14 30.15
N SER A 277 -0.84 16.90 31.21
CA SER A 277 0.41 16.77 31.98
C SER A 277 0.53 15.40 32.67
N GLN A 278 -0.61 14.75 32.92
CA GLN A 278 -0.72 13.41 33.47
C GLN A 278 -0.17 12.34 32.54
N ILE A 279 0.12 12.62 31.26
CA ILE A 279 0.79 11.65 30.37
C ILE A 279 2.12 11.14 30.97
N ALA A 280 2.72 11.94 31.85
CA ALA A 280 3.90 11.61 32.63
C ALA A 280 3.73 10.42 33.60
N SER A 281 2.51 9.91 33.83
CA SER A 281 2.29 8.69 34.63
C SER A 281 2.55 7.39 33.87
N MET A 282 2.74 7.47 32.55
CA MET A 282 2.99 6.30 31.69
C MET A 282 4.50 6.07 31.59
N GLU A 283 5.16 5.78 32.72
CA GLU A 283 6.62 5.81 32.85
C GLU A 283 7.35 4.79 31.95
N ASP A 284 6.66 3.71 31.54
CA ASP A 284 7.17 2.68 30.63
C ASP A 284 7.07 3.07 29.14
N LEU A 285 6.53 4.26 28.81
CA LEU A 285 6.31 4.67 27.43
C LEU A 285 7.63 4.90 26.69
N THR A 286 7.80 4.16 25.60
CA THR A 286 9.00 4.18 24.75
C THR A 286 8.75 4.93 23.44
N TRP A 287 7.53 4.83 22.89
CA TRP A 287 7.12 5.51 21.66
C TRP A 287 5.87 6.35 21.90
N LEU A 288 5.94 7.63 21.54
CA LEU A 288 4.81 8.55 21.57
C LEU A 288 4.74 9.34 20.27
N ASP A 289 3.70 9.08 19.48
CA ASP A 289 3.38 9.85 18.28
C ASP A 289 2.00 10.51 18.42
N LEU A 290 2.00 11.84 18.45
CA LEU A 290 0.81 12.69 18.46
C LEU A 290 0.74 13.59 17.21
N SER A 291 1.56 13.29 16.19
CA SER A 291 1.76 14.12 15.02
C SER A 291 0.50 14.31 14.18
N ASN A 292 0.49 15.34 13.34
CA ASN A 292 -0.57 15.58 12.36
C ASN A 292 -1.98 15.61 12.99
N ASN A 293 -2.16 16.50 13.96
CA ASN A 293 -3.40 16.72 14.71
C ASN A 293 -3.69 18.23 14.89
N ASN A 294 -4.70 18.59 15.67
CA ASN A 294 -5.07 19.97 16.02
C ASN A 294 -4.69 20.35 17.48
N ILE A 295 -3.70 19.69 18.09
CA ILE A 295 -3.34 19.87 19.50
C ILE A 295 -2.71 21.26 19.70
N LYS A 296 -3.13 21.97 20.75
CA LYS A 296 -2.75 23.34 21.12
C LYS A 296 -2.07 23.36 22.49
N GLY A 297 -1.66 24.56 22.92
CA GLY A 297 -1.01 24.75 24.22
C GLY A 297 0.50 24.60 24.12
N SER A 298 1.19 24.44 25.25
CA SER A 298 2.62 24.19 25.31
C SER A 298 2.91 22.71 25.53
N ILE A 299 4.12 22.29 25.17
CA ILE A 299 4.66 20.99 25.60
C ILE A 299 4.73 21.03 27.14
N PRO A 300 3.99 20.15 27.86
CA PRO A 300 4.01 20.14 29.32
C PRO A 300 5.38 19.71 29.80
N ILE A 301 5.92 20.39 30.82
CA ILE A 301 7.22 20.04 31.39
C ILE A 301 7.22 18.62 31.98
N GLU A 302 6.06 18.16 32.44
CA GLU A 302 5.88 16.82 32.98
C GLU A 302 6.16 15.72 31.93
N LEU A 303 6.00 16.00 30.63
CA LEU A 303 6.31 15.04 29.56
C LEU A 303 7.77 14.57 29.61
N THR A 304 8.68 15.42 30.08
CA THR A 304 10.12 15.09 30.17
C THR A 304 10.45 14.07 31.27
N ARG A 305 9.45 13.69 32.10
CA ARG A 305 9.57 12.59 33.07
C ARG A 305 9.51 11.20 32.42
N LEU A 306 9.09 11.10 31.16
CA LEU A 306 9.09 9.85 30.39
C LEU A 306 10.52 9.52 29.95
N THR A 307 11.34 9.05 30.89
CA THR A 307 12.78 8.86 30.68
C THR A 307 13.10 7.69 29.76
N GLN A 308 12.20 6.71 29.62
CA GLN A 308 12.34 5.54 28.72
C GLN A 308 12.02 5.83 27.24
N LEU A 309 11.60 7.04 26.93
CA LEU A 309 11.08 7.38 25.61
C LEU A 309 12.22 7.48 24.59
N PHE A 310 12.16 6.66 23.54
CA PHE A 310 13.14 6.68 22.44
C PHE A 310 12.68 7.52 21.24
N HIS A 311 11.37 7.67 21.05
CA HIS A 311 10.79 8.40 19.93
C HIS A 311 9.63 9.29 20.38
N LEU A 312 9.78 10.60 20.14
CA LEU A 312 8.77 11.61 20.39
C LEU A 312 8.46 12.39 19.11
N ASP A 313 7.26 12.19 18.57
CA ASP A 313 6.75 13.01 17.45
C ASP A 313 5.53 13.82 17.89
N LEU A 314 5.69 15.14 17.91
CA LEU A 314 4.63 16.12 18.17
C LEU A 314 4.42 17.05 16.97
N SER A 315 4.93 16.67 15.80
CA SER A 315 4.97 17.50 14.61
C SER A 315 3.58 17.78 14.04
N SER A 316 3.49 18.79 13.18
CA SER A 316 2.26 19.10 12.43
C SER A 316 1.04 19.29 13.34
N ASN A 317 1.20 20.12 14.36
CA ASN A 317 0.18 20.47 15.35
C ASN A 317 0.08 22.01 15.50
N LYS A 318 -0.61 22.48 16.54
CA LYS A 318 -0.73 23.90 16.90
C LYS A 318 -0.06 24.21 18.24
N LEU A 319 0.97 23.45 18.62
CA LEU A 319 1.73 23.65 19.86
C LEU A 319 2.45 24.99 19.85
N SER A 320 2.65 25.58 21.02
CA SER A 320 3.17 26.91 21.25
C SER A 320 4.03 26.93 22.52
N GLY A 321 4.50 28.10 22.96
CA GLY A 321 5.39 28.17 24.12
C GLY A 321 6.83 27.78 23.75
N LYS A 322 7.64 27.39 24.75
CA LYS A 322 9.06 27.05 24.56
C LYS A 322 9.26 25.53 24.63
N ILE A 323 10.37 25.04 24.06
CA ILE A 323 10.87 23.68 24.34
C ILE A 323 11.37 23.67 25.81
N PRO A 324 10.89 22.78 26.69
CA PRO A 324 11.38 22.68 28.06
C PRO A 324 12.88 22.28 28.08
N SER A 325 13.70 22.93 28.89
CA SER A 325 15.12 22.55 29.00
C SER A 325 15.31 21.18 29.64
N GLN A 326 14.32 20.72 30.40
CA GLN A 326 14.24 19.40 30.99
C GLN A 326 14.10 18.29 29.95
N ILE A 327 13.89 18.58 28.66
CA ILE A 327 13.91 17.55 27.61
C ILE A 327 15.22 16.74 27.61
N ALA A 328 16.30 17.33 28.12
CA ALA A 328 17.59 16.69 28.33
C ALA A 328 17.58 15.55 29.37
N SER A 329 16.51 15.36 30.16
CA SER A 329 16.39 14.21 31.07
C SER A 329 15.93 12.93 30.38
N MET A 330 15.52 12.99 29.12
CA MET A 330 15.06 11.83 28.34
C MET A 330 16.27 11.16 27.67
N GLU A 331 17.14 10.53 28.47
CA GLU A 331 18.46 10.05 28.05
C GLU A 331 18.44 9.04 26.89
N TYR A 332 17.34 8.27 26.74
CA TYR A 332 17.17 7.30 25.66
C TYR A 332 16.56 7.89 24.38
N LEU A 333 16.27 9.18 24.34
CA LEU A 333 15.61 9.81 23.19
C LEU A 333 16.54 9.82 21.97
N THR A 334 16.13 9.10 20.93
CA THR A 334 16.83 8.98 19.65
C THR A 334 16.16 9.78 18.54
N GLY A 335 14.83 9.91 18.58
CA GLY A 335 14.06 10.69 17.62
C GLY A 335 13.21 11.75 18.29
N LEU A 336 13.38 13.01 17.86
CA LEU A 336 12.57 14.14 18.29
C LEU A 336 12.08 14.94 17.07
N ASP A 337 10.77 14.88 16.82
CA ASP A 337 10.10 15.75 15.84
C ASP A 337 9.15 16.74 16.53
N LEU A 338 9.46 18.02 16.42
CA LEU A 338 8.60 19.12 16.88
C LEU A 338 8.20 20.03 15.71
N SER A 339 8.44 19.60 14.47
CA SER A 339 8.30 20.45 13.28
C SER A 339 6.85 20.87 13.01
N ASN A 340 6.67 21.90 12.17
CA ASN A 340 5.34 22.36 11.75
C ASN A 340 4.41 22.71 12.94
N ASN A 341 4.90 23.54 13.86
CA ASN A 341 4.16 24.01 15.04
C ASN A 341 4.32 25.53 15.21
N ASN A 342 3.83 26.09 16.33
CA ASN A 342 3.98 27.51 16.72
C ASN A 342 4.96 27.69 17.90
N ILE A 343 5.91 26.79 18.09
CA ILE A 343 6.88 26.84 19.20
C ILE A 343 7.81 28.03 19.01
N LYS A 344 8.10 28.75 20.10
CA LYS A 344 8.86 30.00 20.12
C LYS A 344 9.99 29.98 21.13
N GLY A 345 10.92 30.94 21.01
CA GLY A 345 12.08 31.06 21.90
C GLY A 345 13.28 30.27 21.39
N SER A 346 14.32 30.17 22.22
CA SER A 346 15.56 29.47 21.87
C SER A 346 15.44 27.96 22.03
N ILE A 347 16.23 27.24 21.24
CA ILE A 347 16.51 25.82 21.47
C ILE A 347 17.31 25.74 22.79
N PRO A 348 16.86 25.01 23.83
CA PRO A 348 17.57 24.91 25.10
C PRO A 348 18.96 24.31 24.91
N GLY A 349 19.98 24.89 25.53
CA GLY A 349 21.36 24.39 25.39
C GLY A 349 21.53 22.99 25.95
N GLU A 350 20.71 22.61 26.92
CA GLU A 350 20.72 21.31 27.58
C GLU A 350 20.38 20.16 26.62
N ILE A 351 19.68 20.42 25.50
CA ILE A 351 19.34 19.38 24.51
C ILE A 351 20.59 18.69 23.94
N THR A 352 21.74 19.36 23.98
CA THR A 352 23.05 18.82 23.55
C THR A 352 23.55 17.65 24.41
N LYS A 353 22.95 17.44 25.59
CA LYS A 353 23.25 16.31 26.48
C LYS A 353 22.64 15.00 26.01
N LEU A 354 21.68 15.04 25.09
CA LEU A 354 21.06 13.86 24.50
C LEU A 354 22.02 13.23 23.47
N SER A 355 23.00 12.47 23.95
CA SER A 355 24.05 11.87 23.11
C SER A 355 23.54 10.79 22.15
N GLY A 356 22.39 10.18 22.45
CA GLY A 356 21.73 9.19 21.59
C GLY A 356 20.81 9.78 20.52
N LEU A 357 20.65 11.11 20.47
CA LEU A 357 19.76 11.76 19.53
C LEU A 357 20.32 11.61 18.11
N ASP A 358 19.52 11.03 17.23
CA ASP A 358 19.89 10.65 15.86
C ASP A 358 19.00 11.34 14.80
N TYR A 359 17.73 11.55 15.15
CA TYR A 359 16.76 12.28 14.35
C TYR A 359 16.28 13.51 15.12
N LEU A 360 16.50 14.71 14.57
CA LEU A 360 16.05 15.96 15.14
C LEU A 360 15.40 16.87 14.10
N ASN A 361 14.10 17.07 14.23
CA ASN A 361 13.37 17.97 13.35
C ASN A 361 12.64 19.05 14.14
N LEU A 362 13.14 20.28 14.07
CA LEU A 362 12.57 21.48 14.70
C LEU A 362 12.07 22.49 13.66
N SER A 363 12.07 22.12 12.37
CA SER A 363 11.70 22.99 11.25
C SER A 363 10.29 23.57 11.35
N SER A 364 10.02 24.63 10.58
CA SER A 364 8.69 25.24 10.49
C SER A 364 8.07 25.61 11.84
N ASN A 365 8.84 26.33 12.67
CA ASN A 365 8.41 26.88 13.95
C ASN A 365 8.70 28.40 14.00
N LYS A 366 8.62 28.99 15.20
CA LYS A 366 8.97 30.39 15.50
C LYS A 366 10.19 30.46 16.44
N LEU A 367 11.12 29.50 16.30
CA LEU A 367 12.33 29.45 17.12
C LEU A 367 13.29 30.59 16.77
N SER A 368 14.06 31.03 17.76
CA SER A 368 14.96 32.17 17.65
C SER A 368 16.20 32.05 18.52
N GLY A 369 17.32 32.63 18.08
CA GLY A 369 18.59 32.62 18.81
C GLY A 369 19.58 31.58 18.29
N PRO A 370 20.72 31.40 18.97
CA PRO A 370 21.78 30.52 18.51
C PRO A 370 21.36 29.05 18.55
N VAL A 371 21.79 28.27 17.56
CA VAL A 371 21.70 26.81 17.59
C VAL A 371 22.77 26.26 18.56
N PRO A 372 22.40 25.47 19.58
CA PRO A 372 23.32 25.09 20.65
C PRO A 372 24.25 23.91 20.31
N PHE A 373 24.06 23.26 19.16
CA PHE A 373 24.84 22.08 18.75
C PHE A 373 26.16 22.49 18.07
N SER A 374 27.20 21.68 18.28
CA SER A 374 28.43 21.80 17.47
C SER A 374 28.23 21.17 16.08
N ASN A 375 29.10 21.55 15.13
CA ASN A 375 29.10 20.92 13.79
C ASN A 375 29.32 19.40 13.85
N GLU A 376 30.12 18.92 14.80
CA GLU A 376 30.38 17.49 15.00
C GLU A 376 29.12 16.75 15.44
N GLN A 377 28.38 17.29 16.43
CA GLN A 377 27.13 16.70 16.90
C GLN A 377 26.04 16.69 15.83
N LEU A 378 25.96 17.76 15.01
CA LEU A 378 25.01 17.81 13.91
C LEU A 378 25.36 16.86 12.77
N SER A 379 26.66 16.56 12.58
CA SER A 379 27.12 15.62 11.56
C SER A 379 26.98 14.16 11.99
N SER A 380 26.89 13.89 13.30
CA SER A 380 26.67 12.53 13.81
C SER A 380 25.21 12.08 13.77
N MET A 381 24.27 13.03 13.68
CA MET A 381 22.84 12.75 13.52
C MET A 381 22.53 12.40 12.06
N HIS A 382 21.76 11.33 11.81
CA HIS A 382 21.34 10.98 10.44
C HIS A 382 20.51 12.08 9.78
N THR A 383 19.57 12.66 10.52
CA THR A 383 18.63 13.66 9.99
C THR A 383 18.48 14.82 10.95
N VAL A 384 18.89 16.01 10.51
CA VAL A 384 18.65 17.27 11.24
C VAL A 384 17.97 18.30 10.36
N SER A 385 16.82 18.80 10.80
CA SER A 385 16.08 19.85 10.10
C SER A 385 15.69 20.98 11.04
N LEU A 386 16.26 22.16 10.82
CA LEU A 386 16.01 23.37 11.62
C LEU A 386 15.28 24.46 10.83
N SER A 387 15.21 24.34 9.50
CA SER A 387 14.67 25.38 8.62
C SER A 387 13.32 24.95 8.03
N PRO A 388 12.32 25.85 7.93
CA PRO A 388 12.42 27.29 8.20
C PRO A 388 12.14 27.66 9.68
N ASN A 389 13.07 28.38 10.31
CA ASN A 389 12.85 29.15 11.54
C ASN A 389 13.56 30.50 11.40
N LYS A 390 12.80 31.57 11.12
CA LYS A 390 13.37 32.88 10.74
C LYS A 390 14.28 33.52 11.79
N GLY A 391 14.12 33.18 13.07
CA GLY A 391 14.88 33.77 14.15
C GLY A 391 16.14 33.00 14.53
N LEU A 392 16.34 31.78 14.00
CA LEU A 392 17.53 30.98 14.32
C LEU A 392 18.76 31.56 13.64
N CYS A 393 19.88 31.53 14.34
CA CYS A 393 21.17 32.00 13.86
C CYS A 393 22.28 31.05 14.29
N GLY A 394 23.40 31.08 13.58
CA GLY A 394 24.57 30.25 13.86
C GLY A 394 25.41 30.02 12.61
N ASN A 395 26.68 29.69 12.79
CA ASN A 395 27.62 29.43 11.68
C ASN A 395 27.47 28.00 11.11
N ILE A 396 26.24 27.49 11.08
CA ILE A 396 25.92 26.08 10.82
C ILE A 396 24.65 25.99 9.98
N LEU A 397 24.55 25.02 9.06
CA LEU A 397 23.32 24.67 8.32
C LEU A 397 22.67 25.82 7.52
N ASP A 398 23.49 26.65 6.85
CA ASP A 398 23.03 27.81 6.05
C ASP A 398 22.22 28.86 6.85
N LEU A 399 22.37 28.90 8.18
CA LEU A 399 21.73 29.90 9.05
C LEU A 399 22.49 31.24 9.01
N PRO A 400 21.79 32.37 9.24
CA PRO A 400 22.43 33.68 9.35
C PRO A 400 23.34 33.74 10.59
N SER A 401 24.43 34.51 10.52
CA SER A 401 25.26 34.79 11.69
C SER A 401 24.46 35.53 12.76
N CYS A 402 24.71 35.23 14.04
CA CYS A 402 24.07 35.90 15.16
C CYS A 402 24.53 37.37 15.37
N ASP A 403 25.48 37.85 14.57
CA ASP A 403 25.96 39.24 14.56
C ASP A 403 24.98 40.19 13.86
N THR A 404 23.79 40.38 14.42
CA THR A 404 22.90 41.47 14.01
C THR A 404 22.42 42.27 15.20
N THR A 405 23.36 43.01 15.81
CA THR A 405 23.01 44.27 16.47
C THR A 405 23.64 45.42 15.69
N LYS A 406 22.81 46.43 15.35
CA LYS A 406 23.13 47.67 14.60
C LYS A 406 23.00 47.64 13.06
N SER A 407 21.81 47.34 12.54
CA SER A 407 21.45 47.82 11.18
C SER A 407 19.94 48.00 11.01
N ALA A 408 19.30 48.74 11.92
CA ALA A 408 17.89 49.11 11.78
C ALA A 408 17.67 50.64 11.69
N THR A 409 18.73 51.44 11.81
CA THR A 409 18.63 52.92 11.81
C THR A 409 19.08 53.59 10.51
N LEU A 410 19.56 52.85 9.49
CA LEU A 410 20.05 53.46 8.24
C LEU A 410 19.11 53.33 7.03
N PHE A 411 18.11 52.45 7.08
CA PHE A 411 17.30 52.10 5.90
C PHE A 411 16.12 53.05 5.63
N VAL A 412 15.71 53.86 6.61
CA VAL A 412 14.49 54.69 6.52
C VAL A 412 14.77 56.08 5.91
N GLU A 413 16.00 56.59 5.97
CA GLU A 413 16.31 57.94 5.47
C GLU A 413 16.75 57.99 3.99
N ILE A 414 17.16 56.86 3.40
CA ILE A 414 17.77 56.83 2.05
C ILE A 414 16.82 56.35 0.95
N PHE A 415 15.89 55.43 1.24
CA PHE A 415 15.12 54.75 0.20
C PHE A 415 13.77 55.39 -0.16
N LEU A 416 13.30 56.37 0.62
CA LEU A 416 12.03 57.07 0.36
C LEU A 416 12.11 58.11 -0.80
N PRO A 417 13.24 58.80 -1.06
CA PRO A 417 13.33 59.75 -2.18
C PRO A 417 13.61 59.10 -3.55
N LEU A 418 14.14 57.88 -3.60
CA LEU A 418 14.58 57.22 -4.85
C LEU A 418 13.46 56.54 -5.65
N ALA A 419 12.29 56.32 -5.06
CA ALA A 419 11.18 55.63 -5.71
C ALA A 419 10.22 56.55 -6.51
N ILE A 420 10.29 57.88 -6.31
CA ILE A 420 9.32 58.83 -6.91
C ILE A 420 9.79 59.34 -8.28
N VAL A 421 11.10 59.37 -8.54
CA VAL A 421 11.68 59.89 -9.79
C VAL A 421 11.52 58.93 -10.99
N PRO A 422 11.63 57.59 -10.86
CA PRO A 422 11.52 56.69 -12.01
C PRO A 422 10.09 56.56 -12.55
N SER A 423 9.07 56.72 -11.72
CA SER A 423 7.66 56.50 -12.09
C SER A 423 7.13 57.57 -13.08
N VAL A 424 7.63 58.81 -12.97
CA VAL A 424 7.27 59.92 -13.87
C VAL A 424 7.94 59.78 -15.25
N ILE A 425 9.17 59.27 -15.28
CA ILE A 425 9.94 59.07 -16.53
C ILE A 425 9.37 57.90 -17.34
N VAL A 426 8.97 56.82 -16.67
CA VAL A 426 8.35 55.65 -17.32
C VAL A 426 6.99 56.00 -17.94
N PHE A 427 6.19 56.85 -17.30
CA PHE A 427 4.89 57.28 -17.84
C PHE A 427 5.04 58.16 -19.10
N ALA A 428 6.04 59.03 -19.14
CA ALA A 428 6.36 59.85 -20.32
C ALA A 428 6.92 59.01 -21.50
N CYS A 429 7.77 58.01 -21.22
CA CYS A 429 8.31 57.10 -22.22
C CYS A 429 7.24 56.19 -22.83
N LEU A 430 6.24 55.75 -22.06
CA LEU A 430 5.14 54.89 -22.54
C LEU A 430 4.18 55.62 -23.50
N LEU A 431 4.09 56.96 -23.43
CA LEU A 431 3.31 57.77 -24.38
C LEU A 431 4.02 57.97 -25.73
N VAL A 432 5.36 57.89 -25.76
CA VAL A 432 6.17 58.03 -26.98
C VAL A 432 6.33 56.70 -27.74
N ILE A 433 6.34 55.57 -27.03
CA ILE A 433 6.55 54.23 -27.62
C ILE A 433 5.32 53.70 -28.38
N LYS A 434 4.12 54.27 -28.17
CA LYS A 434 2.91 53.89 -28.94
C LYS A 434 2.86 54.37 -30.40
N ARG A 435 3.91 55.02 -30.94
CA ARG A 435 3.85 55.59 -32.31
C ARG A 435 4.90 55.15 -33.33
N LYS A 436 5.84 54.23 -33.07
CA LYS A 436 6.75 53.75 -34.13
C LYS A 436 7.07 52.25 -34.08
N HIS A 437 6.34 51.53 -34.94
CA HIS A 437 6.81 50.51 -35.88
C HIS A 437 7.66 49.30 -35.44
N LYS A 438 7.04 48.13 -35.71
CA LYS A 438 7.51 46.96 -36.49
C LYS A 438 8.88 46.34 -36.19
N LYS A 439 8.79 45.02 -35.90
CA LYS A 439 9.85 43.98 -35.87
C LYS A 439 10.84 44.07 -37.05
N PRO A 440 12.07 43.55 -36.86
CA PRO A 440 12.43 42.32 -37.57
C PRO A 440 13.16 41.25 -36.73
N LYS A 441 13.20 40.05 -37.33
CA LYS A 441 13.68 38.75 -36.84
C LYS A 441 15.18 38.71 -36.50
N LEU A 442 15.57 37.91 -35.49
CA LEU A 442 16.94 37.46 -35.28
C LEU A 442 17.07 35.94 -35.48
N LYS A 443 18.22 35.55 -36.04
CA LYS A 443 18.56 34.29 -36.71
C LYS A 443 18.73 33.10 -35.76
N ALA A 444 18.30 31.94 -36.23
CA ALA A 444 18.66 30.62 -35.69
C ALA A 444 20.18 30.42 -35.80
N ARG A 445 20.80 29.97 -34.71
CA ARG A 445 22.16 29.45 -34.69
C ARG A 445 22.07 27.94 -34.72
N ALA A 446 22.57 27.35 -35.80
CA ALA A 446 22.72 25.92 -35.95
C ALA A 446 23.72 25.39 -34.92
N THR A 447 23.36 24.31 -34.24
CA THR A 447 24.32 23.43 -33.55
C THR A 447 24.25 22.07 -34.20
N ASN A 448 25.44 21.61 -34.54
CA ASN A 448 25.71 20.42 -35.35
C ASN A 448 25.19 19.17 -34.65
N SER A 449 24.71 18.23 -35.47
CA SER A 449 24.35 16.86 -35.12
C SER A 449 25.53 16.16 -34.44
N ILE A 450 25.48 16.08 -33.10
CA ILE A 450 26.31 15.16 -32.33
C ILE A 450 25.46 13.93 -32.07
N ASP A 451 25.99 12.81 -32.53
CA ASP A 451 25.40 11.47 -32.54
C ASP A 451 24.94 11.04 -31.12
N VAL A 452 23.67 10.66 -30.99
CA VAL A 452 22.92 10.53 -29.72
C VAL A 452 22.99 9.10 -29.15
N PHE A 453 23.86 8.24 -29.68
CA PHE A 453 23.82 6.79 -29.42
C PHE A 453 24.97 6.20 -28.59
N SER A 454 25.92 6.99 -28.08
CA SER A 454 26.86 6.49 -27.06
C SER A 454 26.31 6.79 -25.66
N ILE A 455 26.07 5.75 -24.87
CA ILE A 455 25.75 5.79 -23.43
C ILE A 455 26.52 6.95 -22.76
N TRP A 456 25.77 7.89 -22.16
CA TRP A 456 26.26 9.22 -21.76
C TRP A 456 27.24 9.15 -20.58
N ASN A 457 28.51 8.90 -20.87
CA ASN A 457 29.65 9.18 -20.00
C ASN A 457 30.49 10.30 -20.62
N TYR A 458 30.03 11.55 -20.62
CA TYR A 458 30.91 12.72 -20.55
C TYR A 458 30.13 14.03 -20.28
N ASP A 459 30.48 14.66 -19.15
CA ASP A 459 30.20 16.04 -18.71
C ASP A 459 28.74 16.50 -18.53
N GLY A 460 27.91 15.63 -17.97
CA GLY A 460 26.51 15.85 -17.60
C GLY A 460 26.26 16.94 -16.54
N ARG A 461 26.57 18.20 -16.81
CA ARG A 461 26.07 19.37 -16.06
C ARG A 461 25.11 20.23 -16.90
N ILE A 462 25.45 20.47 -18.17
CA ILE A 462 24.73 21.41 -19.04
C ILE A 462 23.31 20.90 -19.37
N VAL A 463 23.12 19.61 -19.67
CA VAL A 463 21.80 19.06 -20.04
C VAL A 463 20.88 18.88 -18.82
N TYR A 464 21.43 18.71 -17.61
CA TYR A 464 20.61 18.55 -16.41
C TYR A 464 20.02 19.89 -15.96
N GLU A 465 20.82 20.97 -16.05
CA GLU A 465 20.32 22.33 -15.83
C GLU A 465 19.22 22.68 -16.84
N ASP A 466 19.43 22.36 -18.12
CA ASP A 466 18.42 22.57 -19.18
C ASP A 466 17.10 21.82 -18.89
N LEU A 467 17.15 20.61 -18.31
CA LEU A 467 15.96 19.81 -17.98
C LEU A 467 15.22 20.32 -16.74
N ILE A 468 15.96 20.78 -15.72
CA ILE A 468 15.38 21.42 -14.53
C ILE A 468 14.77 22.78 -14.91
N GLU A 469 15.45 23.55 -15.76
CA GLU A 469 14.93 24.81 -16.28
C GLU A 469 13.70 24.59 -17.18
N ALA A 470 13.73 23.58 -18.07
CA ALA A 470 12.60 23.23 -18.94
C ALA A 470 11.35 22.79 -18.18
N THR A 471 11.49 22.40 -16.90
CA THR A 471 10.37 22.06 -16.02
C THR A 471 10.11 23.12 -14.95
N GLU A 472 10.80 24.27 -15.00
CA GLU A 472 10.74 25.35 -14.01
C GLU A 472 10.89 24.82 -12.57
N ASP A 473 11.93 24.01 -12.35
CA ASP A 473 12.18 23.31 -11.08
C ASP A 473 11.07 22.33 -10.67
N PHE A 474 10.62 21.51 -11.64
CA PHE A 474 9.56 20.52 -11.46
C PHE A 474 8.23 21.13 -10.99
N ASP A 475 7.83 22.25 -11.60
CA ASP A 475 6.53 22.87 -11.36
C ASP A 475 5.39 21.89 -11.72
N ILE A 476 4.34 21.90 -10.90
CA ILE A 476 3.17 21.02 -11.05
C ILE A 476 2.50 21.13 -12.43
N LYS A 477 2.63 22.27 -13.13
CA LYS A 477 2.06 22.45 -14.47
C LYS A 477 2.68 21.54 -15.54
N TYR A 478 3.89 21.04 -15.30
CA TYR A 478 4.56 20.07 -16.18
C TYR A 478 4.33 18.63 -15.71
N CYS A 479 3.68 18.42 -14.57
CA CYS A 479 3.36 17.09 -14.05
C CYS A 479 2.33 16.40 -14.95
N ILE A 480 2.69 15.22 -15.46
CA ILE A 480 1.85 14.39 -16.34
C ILE A 480 1.33 13.13 -15.64
N GLY A 481 1.78 12.86 -14.41
CA GLY A 481 1.29 11.74 -13.61
C GLY A 481 1.97 11.68 -12.25
N THR A 482 1.21 11.27 -11.23
CA THR A 482 1.69 11.14 -9.85
C THR A 482 1.38 9.72 -9.38
N GLY A 483 2.39 8.97 -8.97
CA GLY A 483 2.24 7.60 -8.45
C GLY A 483 2.81 7.45 -7.04
N GLY A 484 2.69 6.25 -6.46
CA GLY A 484 3.16 5.97 -5.09
C GLY A 484 4.68 6.11 -4.90
N TYR A 485 5.47 6.06 -5.97
CA TYR A 485 6.94 6.10 -5.93
C TYR A 485 7.54 7.42 -6.48
N GLY A 486 6.73 8.34 -7.02
CA GLY A 486 7.21 9.59 -7.60
C GLY A 486 6.23 10.29 -8.53
N SER A 487 6.64 11.45 -9.04
CA SER A 487 5.89 12.28 -9.98
C SER A 487 6.62 12.34 -11.33
N VAL A 488 5.90 12.21 -12.43
CA VAL A 488 6.45 12.27 -13.79
C VAL A 488 6.15 13.63 -14.40
N TYR A 489 7.16 14.27 -14.97
CA TYR A 489 7.09 15.60 -15.58
C TYR A 489 7.46 15.57 -17.06
N LYS A 490 6.76 16.34 -17.89
CA LYS A 490 7.11 16.54 -19.29
C LYS A 490 8.13 17.68 -19.41
N ALA A 491 9.31 17.36 -19.92
CA ALA A 491 10.37 18.34 -20.17
C ALA A 491 10.60 18.49 -21.68
N GLN A 492 10.56 19.72 -22.20
CA GLN A 492 10.90 20.02 -23.58
C GLN A 492 12.13 20.91 -23.62
N ILE A 493 13.25 20.36 -24.11
CA ILE A 493 14.52 21.10 -24.18
C ILE A 493 14.57 21.99 -25.44
N PRO A 494 15.48 23.00 -25.50
CA PRO A 494 15.48 24.02 -26.56
C PRO A 494 15.59 23.52 -28.01
N ASN A 495 16.13 22.32 -28.22
CA ASN A 495 16.22 21.69 -29.54
C ASN A 495 14.89 21.04 -30.02
N GLY A 496 13.82 21.14 -29.23
CA GLY A 496 12.50 20.60 -29.54
C GLY A 496 12.27 19.16 -29.10
N LYS A 497 13.28 18.48 -28.57
CA LYS A 497 13.15 17.11 -28.05
C LYS A 497 12.40 17.11 -26.71
N VAL A 498 11.51 16.14 -26.54
CA VAL A 498 10.66 15.99 -25.35
C VAL A 498 11.08 14.74 -24.58
N PHE A 499 11.11 14.86 -23.24
CA PHE A 499 11.46 13.80 -22.30
C PHE A 499 10.40 13.70 -21.20
N ALA A 500 10.32 12.52 -20.58
CA ALA A 500 9.59 12.30 -19.35
C ALA A 500 10.58 12.18 -18.18
N LEU A 501 10.41 12.99 -17.14
CA LEU A 501 11.25 13.02 -15.95
C LEU A 501 10.48 12.42 -14.77
N LYS A 502 10.84 11.21 -14.32
CA LYS A 502 10.25 10.60 -13.11
C LYS A 502 11.06 11.04 -11.90
N LYS A 503 10.59 12.04 -11.18
CA LYS A 503 11.18 12.55 -9.93
C LYS A 503 10.61 11.78 -8.75
N LEU A 504 11.48 11.20 -7.93
CA LEU A 504 11.02 10.55 -6.70
C LEU A 504 10.59 11.59 -5.68
N HIS A 505 9.56 11.25 -4.90
CA HIS A 505 9.19 12.05 -3.74
C HIS A 505 10.36 12.01 -2.75
N THR A 506 10.74 13.15 -2.21
CA THR A 506 11.79 13.30 -1.19
C THR A 506 11.28 12.69 0.12
N SER A 507 11.28 11.36 0.20
CA SER A 507 11.06 10.56 1.41
C SER A 507 12.33 9.76 1.67
N GLU A 508 12.84 9.79 2.89
CA GLU A 508 14.04 9.04 3.35
C GLU A 508 13.79 7.52 3.45
N GLU A 509 12.69 7.01 2.89
CA GLU A 509 12.40 5.58 2.85
C GLU A 509 13.38 4.84 1.92
N LEU A 510 14.17 3.96 2.54
CA LEU A 510 15.15 3.08 1.89
C LEU A 510 14.55 2.27 0.71
N ALA A 511 13.23 2.02 0.72
CA ALA A 511 12.51 1.33 -0.35
C ALA A 511 12.45 2.13 -1.66
N PHE A 512 12.28 3.46 -1.61
CA PHE A 512 12.23 4.31 -2.81
C PHE A 512 13.60 4.43 -3.49
N ILE A 513 14.66 4.58 -2.69
CA ILE A 513 16.02 4.62 -3.20
C ILE A 513 16.39 3.28 -3.86
N LYS A 514 16.01 2.15 -3.25
CA LYS A 514 16.19 0.82 -3.84
C LYS A 514 15.42 0.65 -5.15
N SER A 515 14.16 1.10 -5.20
CA SER A 515 13.35 1.07 -6.42
C SER A 515 13.98 1.89 -7.56
N PHE A 516 14.43 3.11 -7.28
CA PHE A 516 15.14 3.95 -8.25
C PHE A 516 16.43 3.32 -8.77
N GLN A 517 17.28 2.83 -7.87
CA GLN A 517 18.54 2.18 -8.24
C GLN A 517 18.28 0.93 -9.08
N ASN A 518 17.29 0.14 -8.70
CA ASN A 518 16.89 -1.06 -9.42
C ASN A 518 16.37 -0.73 -10.83
N GLU A 519 15.50 0.26 -10.96
CA GLU A 519 14.98 0.70 -12.25
C GLU A 519 16.10 1.22 -13.17
N ALA A 520 16.99 2.07 -12.66
CA ALA A 520 18.16 2.56 -13.41
C ALA A 520 19.10 1.42 -13.82
N GLN A 521 19.35 0.46 -12.91
CA GLN A 521 20.21 -0.69 -13.16
C GLN A 521 19.62 -1.59 -14.26
N VAL A 522 18.36 -2.00 -14.14
CA VAL A 522 17.71 -2.89 -15.11
C VAL A 522 17.63 -2.22 -16.48
N LEU A 523 17.12 -0.98 -16.55
CA LEU A 523 16.97 -0.24 -17.82
C LEU A 523 18.30 0.12 -18.50
N SER A 524 19.42 0.16 -17.76
CA SER A 524 20.75 0.30 -18.36
C SER A 524 21.24 -0.98 -19.05
N GLN A 525 20.65 -2.14 -18.71
CA GLN A 525 21.07 -3.46 -19.19
C GLN A 525 20.14 -4.04 -20.26
N VAL A 526 18.91 -3.53 -20.38
CA VAL A 526 17.93 -4.00 -21.37
C VAL A 526 17.87 -3.06 -22.58
N LEU A 527 17.81 -3.65 -23.77
CA LEU A 527 17.61 -2.91 -25.01
C LEU A 527 16.61 -3.65 -25.88
N HIS A 528 15.34 -3.23 -25.83
CA HIS A 528 14.27 -3.85 -26.59
C HIS A 528 13.32 -2.80 -27.18
N ARG A 529 12.80 -3.07 -28.38
CA ARG A 529 11.94 -2.13 -29.12
C ARG A 529 10.58 -1.84 -28.48
N ASN A 530 10.16 -2.68 -27.52
CA ASN A 530 8.89 -2.57 -26.78
C ASN A 530 9.12 -2.39 -25.26
N ILE A 531 10.30 -1.90 -24.87
CA ILE A 531 10.60 -1.49 -23.50
C ILE A 531 10.94 0.00 -23.54
N VAL A 532 10.46 0.77 -22.56
CA VAL A 532 10.71 2.22 -22.52
C VAL A 532 12.22 2.50 -22.46
N LYS A 533 12.67 3.46 -23.26
CA LYS A 533 14.08 3.83 -23.29
C LYS A 533 14.42 4.78 -22.15
N LEU A 534 15.38 4.37 -21.32
CA LEU A 534 16.04 5.24 -20.35
C LEU A 534 17.21 5.97 -21.04
N TYR A 535 17.19 7.29 -21.02
CA TYR A 535 18.28 8.13 -21.53
C TYR A 535 19.35 8.40 -20.47
N GLY A 536 18.97 8.42 -19.20
CA GLY A 536 19.88 8.65 -18.09
C GLY A 536 19.14 8.84 -16.76
N TYR A 537 19.90 9.13 -15.70
CA TYR A 537 19.37 9.36 -14.37
C TYR A 537 20.20 10.44 -13.67
N CYS A 538 19.55 11.22 -12.80
CA CYS A 538 20.20 12.18 -11.92
C CYS A 538 20.16 11.67 -10.48
N LEU A 539 21.32 11.56 -9.85
CA LEU A 539 21.46 11.24 -8.43
C LEU A 539 22.12 12.44 -7.73
N HIS A 540 21.31 13.40 -7.27
CA HIS A 540 21.79 14.58 -6.56
C HIS A 540 21.12 14.70 -5.17
N ARG A 541 21.84 15.23 -4.17
CA ARG A 541 21.36 15.32 -2.77
C ARG A 541 20.04 16.08 -2.58
N LYS A 542 19.65 16.91 -3.54
CA LYS A 542 18.41 17.70 -3.53
C LYS A 542 17.33 17.18 -4.49
N CYS A 543 17.69 16.31 -5.43
CA CYS A 543 16.77 15.84 -6.47
C CYS A 543 17.27 14.53 -7.10
N MET A 544 16.42 13.50 -7.09
CA MET A 544 16.66 12.22 -7.77
C MET A 544 15.58 12.03 -8.84
N PHE A 545 15.99 11.81 -10.09
CA PHE A 545 15.03 11.59 -11.18
C PHE A 545 15.59 10.74 -12.33
N LEU A 546 14.71 10.03 -13.01
CA LEU A 546 14.99 9.21 -14.19
C LEU A 546 14.52 9.94 -15.45
N ILE A 547 15.29 9.85 -16.54
CA ILE A 547 15.03 10.55 -17.82
C ILE A 547 14.63 9.52 -18.87
N TYR A 548 13.34 9.49 -19.23
CA TYR A 548 12.78 8.56 -20.22
C TYR A 548 12.45 9.24 -21.53
N GLU A 549 12.30 8.41 -22.56
CA GLU A 549 11.52 8.75 -23.74
C GLU A 549 10.08 9.11 -23.35
N TYR A 550 9.60 10.24 -23.87
CA TYR A 550 8.24 10.70 -23.64
C TYR A 550 7.26 9.93 -24.53
N MET A 551 6.23 9.36 -23.92
CA MET A 551 5.18 8.60 -24.59
C MET A 551 3.93 9.47 -24.72
N GLU A 552 3.59 9.90 -25.93
CA GLU A 552 2.62 10.98 -26.16
C GLU A 552 1.18 10.61 -25.80
N ARG A 553 0.83 9.33 -25.84
CA ARG A 553 -0.51 8.83 -25.51
C ARG A 553 -0.65 8.38 -24.05
N GLY A 554 0.42 8.50 -23.25
CA GLY A 554 0.39 8.12 -21.84
C GLY A 554 0.23 6.61 -21.63
N SER A 555 -0.43 6.22 -20.54
CA SER A 555 -0.65 4.81 -20.21
C SER A 555 -1.84 4.22 -20.96
N LEU A 556 -1.75 2.93 -21.24
CA LEU A 556 -2.83 2.13 -21.84
C LEU A 556 -4.11 2.19 -20.99
N PHE A 557 -3.98 2.21 -19.66
CA PHE A 557 -5.10 2.40 -18.74
C PHE A 557 -5.92 3.66 -19.09
N CYS A 558 -5.26 4.82 -19.23
CA CYS A 558 -5.94 6.07 -19.56
C CYS A 558 -6.61 6.01 -20.93
N VAL A 559 -5.93 5.41 -21.93
CA VAL A 559 -6.46 5.29 -23.30
C VAL A 559 -7.69 4.37 -23.36
N LEU A 560 -7.72 3.27 -22.60
CA LEU A 560 -8.88 2.35 -22.58
C LEU A 560 -10.09 2.92 -21.81
N HIS A 561 -9.85 3.76 -20.80
CA HIS A 561 -10.90 4.41 -20.00
C HIS A 561 -11.45 5.70 -20.63
N ASN A 562 -10.83 6.20 -21.70
CA ASN A 562 -11.35 7.30 -22.50
C ASN A 562 -12.09 6.72 -23.72
N ASP A 563 -13.41 6.95 -23.81
CA ASP A 563 -14.24 6.39 -24.89
C ASP A 563 -13.78 6.80 -26.29
N ASP A 564 -13.33 8.05 -26.47
CA ASP A 564 -12.88 8.53 -27.77
C ASP A 564 -11.55 7.88 -28.18
N GLU A 565 -10.61 7.76 -27.23
CA GLU A 565 -9.29 7.19 -27.50
C GLU A 565 -9.31 5.65 -27.59
N ALA A 566 -10.20 4.99 -26.85
CA ALA A 566 -10.36 3.55 -26.88
C ALA A 566 -10.89 3.05 -28.25
N VAL A 567 -11.69 3.88 -28.93
CA VAL A 567 -12.16 3.59 -30.30
C VAL A 567 -11.02 3.73 -31.32
N GLU A 568 -10.04 4.61 -31.08
CA GLU A 568 -8.86 4.70 -31.95
C GLU A 568 -7.97 3.44 -31.89
N LEU A 569 -8.03 2.69 -30.77
CA LEU A 569 -7.44 1.36 -30.61
C LEU A 569 -8.32 0.29 -31.28
N ASP A 570 -8.34 0.26 -32.60
CA ASP A 570 -8.98 -0.83 -33.35
C ASP A 570 -8.39 -2.23 -33.01
N TRP A 571 -9.08 -3.29 -33.43
CA TRP A 571 -8.66 -4.67 -33.14
C TRP A 571 -7.22 -4.99 -33.59
N ALA A 572 -6.76 -4.41 -34.69
CA ALA A 572 -5.40 -4.65 -35.17
C ALA A 572 -4.37 -4.01 -34.24
N LYS A 573 -4.62 -2.78 -33.78
CA LYS A 573 -3.76 -2.09 -32.80
C LYS A 573 -3.77 -2.80 -31.44
N ARG A 574 -4.94 -3.22 -30.95
CA ARG A 574 -5.06 -4.00 -29.70
C ARG A 574 -4.24 -5.29 -29.74
N VAL A 575 -4.32 -6.05 -30.83
CA VAL A 575 -3.50 -7.25 -31.03
C VAL A 575 -2.00 -6.91 -31.10
N ASN A 576 -1.63 -5.79 -31.74
CA ASN A 576 -0.23 -5.37 -31.78
C ASN A 576 0.31 -4.96 -30.39
N ILE A 577 -0.53 -4.37 -29.53
CA ILE A 577 -0.18 -4.07 -28.14
C ILE A 577 0.12 -5.37 -27.37
N VAL A 578 -0.76 -6.38 -27.46
CA VAL A 578 -0.56 -7.69 -26.83
C VAL A 578 0.73 -8.35 -27.34
N LYS A 579 1.00 -8.28 -28.66
CA LYS A 579 2.23 -8.81 -29.25
C LYS A 579 3.48 -8.08 -28.79
N ALA A 580 3.44 -6.76 -28.70
CA ALA A 580 4.53 -5.94 -28.19
C ALA A 580 4.89 -6.30 -26.75
N MET A 581 3.88 -6.48 -25.89
CA MET A 581 4.05 -6.93 -24.51
C MET A 581 4.63 -8.33 -24.43
N ALA A 582 4.09 -9.28 -25.21
CA ALA A 582 4.58 -10.66 -25.24
C ALA A 582 6.05 -10.73 -25.69
N HIS A 583 6.44 -9.96 -26.71
CA HIS A 583 7.84 -9.88 -27.15
C HIS A 583 8.76 -9.28 -26.08
N ALA A 584 8.31 -8.22 -25.39
CA ALA A 584 9.09 -7.61 -24.31
C ALA A 584 9.31 -8.58 -23.14
N LEU A 585 8.25 -9.29 -22.72
CA LEU A 585 8.34 -10.27 -21.64
C LEU A 585 9.18 -11.49 -22.02
N ALA A 586 9.01 -12.02 -23.24
CA ALA A 586 9.84 -13.11 -23.73
C ALA A 586 11.33 -12.73 -23.74
N TYR A 587 11.66 -11.51 -24.17
CA TYR A 587 13.02 -10.98 -24.11
C TYR A 587 13.54 -10.94 -22.67
N LEU A 588 12.78 -10.37 -21.73
CA LEU A 588 13.18 -10.28 -20.32
C LEU A 588 13.37 -11.63 -19.64
N HIS A 589 12.51 -12.61 -19.95
CA HIS A 589 12.53 -13.93 -19.31
C HIS A 589 13.56 -14.88 -19.92
N HIS A 590 13.77 -14.80 -21.23
CA HIS A 590 14.51 -15.83 -21.97
C HIS A 590 15.78 -15.32 -22.66
N ASP A 591 15.83 -14.04 -23.06
CA ASP A 591 16.98 -13.48 -23.78
C ASP A 591 17.93 -12.70 -22.85
N CYS A 592 17.45 -12.23 -21.69
CA CYS A 592 18.29 -11.64 -20.65
C CYS A 592 18.92 -12.71 -19.75
N SER A 593 20.20 -12.54 -19.42
CA SER A 593 20.93 -13.39 -18.47
C SER A 593 21.63 -12.51 -17.43
N PRO A 594 21.19 -12.51 -16.17
CA PRO A 594 20.13 -13.36 -15.59
C PRO A 594 18.73 -12.98 -16.09
N SER A 595 17.78 -13.92 -16.04
CA SER A 595 16.38 -13.65 -16.39
C SER A 595 15.82 -12.53 -15.50
N ILE A 596 15.06 -11.61 -16.09
CA ILE A 596 14.52 -10.43 -15.42
C ILE A 596 13.01 -10.60 -15.28
N ILE A 597 12.50 -10.61 -14.04
CA ILE A 597 11.06 -10.61 -13.77
C ILE A 597 10.63 -9.18 -13.45
N HIS A 598 9.63 -8.67 -14.17
CA HIS A 598 9.13 -7.30 -14.02
C HIS A 598 8.35 -7.09 -12.73
N ARG A 599 7.49 -8.06 -12.34
CA ARG A 599 6.65 -8.13 -11.13
C ARG A 599 5.49 -7.13 -11.04
N ASP A 600 5.51 -6.07 -11.83
CA ASP A 600 4.44 -5.08 -11.86
C ASP A 600 3.89 -4.79 -13.27
N ILE A 601 3.60 -5.84 -14.03
CA ILE A 601 2.90 -5.67 -15.32
C ILE A 601 1.44 -5.29 -15.06
N SER A 602 1.02 -4.10 -15.52
CA SER A 602 -0.35 -3.59 -15.42
C SER A 602 -0.62 -2.62 -16.58
N SER A 603 -1.89 -2.31 -16.87
CA SER A 603 -2.23 -1.33 -17.93
C SER A 603 -1.73 0.09 -17.66
N ASN A 604 -1.42 0.43 -16.39
CA ASN A 604 -0.77 1.70 -16.03
C ASN A 604 0.70 1.74 -16.45
N ASN A 605 1.37 0.58 -16.47
CA ASN A 605 2.79 0.43 -16.76
C ASN A 605 3.05 0.05 -18.24
N ILE A 606 2.00 0.00 -19.07
CA ILE A 606 2.13 -0.08 -20.52
C ILE A 606 1.90 1.31 -21.10
N LEU A 607 2.94 1.90 -21.69
CA LEU A 607 2.88 3.23 -22.28
C LEU A 607 2.70 3.16 -23.81
N LEU A 608 2.01 4.15 -24.36
CA LEU A 608 1.73 4.25 -25.78
C LEU A 608 2.38 5.51 -26.39
N ASN A 609 3.09 5.32 -27.51
CA ASN A 609 3.61 6.44 -28.28
C ASN A 609 2.53 7.06 -29.20
N SER A 610 2.88 8.11 -29.93
CA SER A 610 2.01 8.78 -30.91
C SER A 610 1.43 7.86 -32.00
N LYS A 611 2.02 6.69 -32.24
CA LYS A 611 1.54 5.67 -33.19
C LYS A 611 0.70 4.57 -32.54
N LEU A 612 0.42 4.67 -31.23
CA LEU A 612 -0.26 3.64 -30.43
C LEU A 612 0.52 2.32 -30.37
N GLU A 613 1.85 2.38 -30.46
CA GLU A 613 2.73 1.24 -30.20
C GLU A 613 3.02 1.14 -28.70
N ALA A 614 3.05 -0.09 -28.17
CA ALA A 614 3.19 -0.34 -26.73
C ALA A 614 4.63 -0.57 -26.28
N PHE A 615 4.92 0.00 -25.10
CA PHE A 615 6.20 -0.07 -24.41
C PHE A 615 5.96 -0.43 -22.94
N VAL A 616 6.65 -1.46 -22.46
CA VAL A 616 6.66 -1.83 -21.03
C VAL A 616 7.52 -0.82 -20.27
N ALA A 617 7.01 -0.31 -19.16
CA ALA A 617 7.64 0.70 -18.31
C ALA A 617 7.54 0.33 -16.81
N ASP A 618 8.25 1.09 -15.97
CA ASP A 618 8.32 0.95 -14.51
C ASP A 618 8.99 -0.34 -14.00
N PHE A 619 10.32 -0.36 -14.08
CA PHE A 619 11.14 -1.49 -13.60
C PHE A 619 11.55 -1.35 -12.13
N GLY A 620 10.91 -0.46 -11.36
CA GLY A 620 11.25 -0.20 -9.96
C GLY A 620 11.16 -1.45 -9.07
N THR A 621 10.21 -2.33 -9.35
CA THR A 621 10.03 -3.58 -8.59
C THR A 621 10.75 -4.79 -9.20
N ALA A 622 11.32 -4.66 -10.40
CA ALA A 622 11.87 -5.77 -11.18
C ALA A 622 12.98 -6.52 -10.44
N ARG A 623 13.22 -7.79 -10.77
CA ARG A 623 14.23 -8.59 -10.08
C ARG A 623 14.96 -9.54 -11.03
N LEU A 624 16.27 -9.59 -10.86
CA LEU A 624 17.17 -10.52 -11.55
C LEU A 624 17.13 -11.88 -10.84
N LEU A 625 16.77 -12.94 -11.58
CA LEU A 625 16.82 -14.32 -11.11
C LEU A 625 18.22 -14.90 -11.32
N HIS A 626 19.01 -14.95 -10.24
CA HIS A 626 20.28 -15.69 -10.25
C HIS A 626 20.05 -17.14 -9.82
N ALA A 627 20.73 -18.09 -10.46
CA ALA A 627 20.63 -19.52 -10.16
C ALA A 627 20.92 -19.86 -8.68
N ASP A 628 21.75 -19.05 -8.02
CA ASP A 628 22.18 -19.23 -6.63
C ASP A 628 21.37 -18.39 -5.62
N SER A 629 20.34 -17.67 -6.09
CA SER A 629 19.55 -16.74 -5.25
C SER A 629 18.20 -17.34 -4.85
N SER A 630 17.72 -16.98 -3.64
CA SER A 630 16.39 -17.39 -3.19
C SER A 630 15.29 -16.74 -4.04
N ASN A 631 14.42 -17.58 -4.60
CA ASN A 631 13.22 -17.13 -5.33
C ASN A 631 12.16 -16.52 -4.42
N ARG A 632 12.35 -16.51 -3.08
CA ARG A 632 11.41 -15.84 -2.16
C ARG A 632 11.60 -14.32 -2.17
N THR A 633 10.52 -13.57 -2.12
CA THR A 633 10.52 -12.10 -2.17
C THR A 633 9.38 -11.49 -1.38
N LEU A 634 9.58 -10.28 -0.85
CA LEU A 634 8.48 -9.46 -0.33
C LEU A 634 7.45 -9.24 -1.45
N LEU A 635 6.16 -9.31 -1.13
CA LEU A 635 5.09 -9.10 -2.10
C LEU A 635 5.22 -7.70 -2.72
N ALA A 636 5.26 -7.64 -4.05
CA ALA A 636 5.27 -6.40 -4.82
C ALA A 636 4.50 -6.62 -6.13
N GLY A 637 3.76 -5.60 -6.57
CA GLY A 637 2.93 -5.61 -7.77
C GLY A 637 1.59 -4.90 -7.56
N THR A 638 0.89 -4.59 -8.65
CA THR A 638 -0.40 -3.90 -8.62
C THR A 638 -1.56 -4.86 -8.31
N TYR A 639 -2.36 -4.53 -7.30
CA TYR A 639 -3.53 -5.34 -6.92
C TYR A 639 -4.50 -5.53 -8.09
N GLY A 640 -4.91 -6.78 -8.33
CA GLY A 640 -5.72 -7.17 -9.50
C GLY A 640 -4.89 -7.77 -10.65
N TYR A 641 -3.58 -7.55 -10.67
CA TYR A 641 -2.64 -8.13 -11.64
C TYR A 641 -1.69 -9.15 -11.00
N ILE A 642 -1.51 -9.11 -9.68
CA ILE A 642 -0.62 -10.04 -8.97
C ILE A 642 -1.07 -11.49 -9.17
N ALA A 643 -0.12 -12.33 -9.56
CA ALA A 643 -0.32 -13.76 -9.70
C ALA A 643 -0.65 -14.42 -8.35
N PRO A 644 -1.66 -15.30 -8.28
CA PRO A 644 -2.08 -15.93 -7.02
C PRO A 644 -0.92 -16.64 -6.32
N GLU A 645 -0.08 -17.36 -7.06
CA GLU A 645 1.07 -18.06 -6.51
C GLU A 645 2.08 -17.12 -5.85
N LEU A 646 2.31 -15.93 -6.40
CA LEU A 646 3.18 -14.92 -5.80
C LEU A 646 2.57 -14.36 -4.51
N ALA A 647 1.27 -14.10 -4.51
CA ALA A 647 0.53 -13.58 -3.35
C ALA A 647 0.54 -14.55 -2.17
N TYR A 648 0.43 -15.86 -2.43
CA TYR A 648 0.34 -16.87 -1.37
C TYR A 648 1.68 -17.44 -0.92
N THR A 649 2.63 -17.60 -1.85
CA THR A 649 3.86 -18.34 -1.56
C THR A 649 5.07 -17.43 -1.37
N MET A 650 4.96 -16.16 -1.76
CA MET A 650 6.08 -15.23 -1.90
C MET A 650 7.21 -15.76 -2.81
N VAL A 651 6.96 -16.87 -3.56
CA VAL A 651 7.89 -17.43 -4.52
C VAL A 651 7.66 -16.75 -5.86
N MET A 652 8.74 -16.21 -6.38
CA MET A 652 8.75 -15.43 -7.60
C MET A 652 9.30 -16.27 -8.75
N THR A 653 8.52 -16.37 -9.82
CA THR A 653 8.91 -17.01 -11.09
C THR A 653 8.46 -16.12 -12.25
N GLU A 654 8.97 -16.39 -13.44
CA GLU A 654 8.58 -15.69 -14.66
C GLU A 654 7.06 -15.82 -14.94
N LYS A 655 6.42 -16.85 -14.39
CA LYS A 655 4.97 -17.08 -14.49
C LYS A 655 4.13 -15.99 -13.84
N CYS A 656 4.70 -15.26 -12.87
CA CYS A 656 4.01 -14.16 -12.24
C CYS A 656 3.74 -13.03 -13.24
N ASP A 657 4.70 -12.70 -14.09
CA ASP A 657 4.53 -11.72 -15.18
C ASP A 657 3.57 -12.24 -16.26
N VAL A 658 3.58 -13.55 -16.54
CA VAL A 658 2.68 -14.18 -17.51
C VAL A 658 1.21 -14.08 -17.07
N TYR A 659 0.94 -14.26 -15.78
CA TYR A 659 -0.39 -14.04 -15.22
C TYR A 659 -0.83 -12.58 -15.37
N SER A 660 0.01 -11.63 -14.95
CA SER A 660 -0.25 -10.20 -15.07
C SER A 660 -0.48 -9.77 -16.53
N PHE A 661 0.31 -10.32 -17.45
CA PHE A 661 0.13 -10.17 -18.90
C PHE A 661 -1.24 -10.67 -19.39
N GLY A 662 -1.71 -11.80 -18.85
CA GLY A 662 -3.05 -12.32 -19.14
C GLY A 662 -4.15 -11.36 -18.72
N VAL A 663 -4.04 -10.73 -17.54
CA VAL A 663 -5.00 -9.72 -17.06
C VAL A 663 -5.03 -8.51 -17.98
N VAL A 664 -3.87 -7.94 -18.33
CA VAL A 664 -3.80 -6.79 -19.25
C VAL A 664 -4.31 -7.17 -20.65
N THR A 665 -4.06 -8.39 -21.11
CA THR A 665 -4.58 -8.88 -22.39
C THR A 665 -6.11 -8.89 -22.39
N LEU A 666 -6.74 -9.38 -21.32
CA LEU A 666 -8.19 -9.32 -21.17
C LEU A 666 -8.69 -7.87 -21.13
N GLU A 667 -8.01 -6.98 -20.40
CA GLU A 667 -8.35 -5.56 -20.34
C GLU A 667 -8.29 -4.88 -21.72
N VAL A 668 -7.26 -5.18 -22.51
CA VAL A 668 -7.12 -4.72 -23.90
C VAL A 668 -8.27 -5.23 -24.76
N LEU A 669 -8.69 -6.49 -24.61
CA LEU A 669 -9.77 -7.07 -25.41
C LEU A 669 -11.15 -6.54 -25.00
N MET A 670 -11.35 -6.32 -23.70
CA MET A 670 -12.62 -5.90 -23.12
C MET A 670 -12.83 -4.39 -23.14
N GLY A 671 -11.75 -3.61 -23.22
CA GLY A 671 -11.80 -2.16 -23.05
C GLY A 671 -11.97 -1.67 -21.61
N LYS A 672 -12.01 -2.60 -20.66
CA LYS A 672 -12.23 -2.39 -19.23
C LYS A 672 -11.60 -3.52 -18.43
N HIS A 673 -11.35 -3.30 -17.14
CA HIS A 673 -10.65 -4.29 -16.33
C HIS A 673 -11.49 -5.58 -16.16
N PRO A 674 -10.89 -6.79 -16.18
CA PRO A 674 -11.62 -8.07 -16.10
C PRO A 674 -12.50 -8.24 -14.86
N ARG A 675 -12.18 -7.52 -13.78
CA ARG A 675 -13.02 -7.40 -12.58
C ARG A 675 -14.46 -7.00 -12.90
N ASP A 676 -14.66 -6.12 -13.89
CA ASP A 676 -15.96 -5.56 -14.27
C ASP A 676 -16.80 -6.54 -15.11
N LEU A 677 -16.17 -7.59 -15.66
CA LEU A 677 -16.86 -8.71 -16.29
C LEU A 677 -17.28 -9.72 -15.23
N LEU A 678 -16.41 -10.03 -14.27
CA LEU A 678 -16.75 -10.94 -13.16
C LEU A 678 -17.95 -10.43 -12.35
N SER A 679 -18.08 -9.12 -12.15
CA SER A 679 -19.28 -8.53 -11.53
C SER A 679 -20.54 -8.71 -12.38
N SER A 680 -20.45 -8.57 -13.71
CA SER A 680 -21.59 -8.78 -14.62
C SER A 680 -22.01 -10.26 -14.74
N LEU A 681 -21.06 -11.20 -14.76
CA LEU A 681 -21.33 -12.65 -14.88
C LEU A 681 -21.95 -13.25 -13.61
N SER A 682 -21.68 -12.63 -12.45
CA SER A 682 -22.25 -13.03 -11.16
C SER A 682 -23.77 -12.80 -11.05
N SER A 683 -24.38 -12.13 -12.04
CA SER A 683 -25.81 -11.78 -12.07
C SER A 683 -26.67 -12.69 -12.95
N SER A 684 -26.08 -13.57 -13.76
CA SER A 684 -26.79 -14.45 -14.70
C SER A 684 -26.86 -15.89 -14.18
N SER A 685 -28.07 -16.45 -14.11
CA SER A 685 -28.35 -17.80 -13.59
C SER A 685 -27.90 -18.94 -14.52
N ASP A 686 -27.44 -18.64 -15.73
CA ASP A 686 -26.82 -19.61 -16.65
C ASP A 686 -25.98 -18.87 -17.72
N PRO A 687 -24.69 -18.53 -17.48
CA PRO A 687 -23.97 -17.64 -18.35
C PRO A 687 -23.38 -18.43 -19.53
N LYS A 688 -24.15 -18.57 -20.61
CA LYS A 688 -23.58 -18.78 -21.95
C LYS A 688 -22.94 -17.48 -22.40
N ILE A 689 -21.68 -17.28 -22.02
CA ILE A 689 -20.91 -16.11 -22.44
C ILE A 689 -20.51 -16.31 -23.89
N MET A 690 -21.01 -15.46 -24.77
CA MET A 690 -20.54 -15.42 -26.14
C MET A 690 -19.30 -14.52 -26.19
N LEU A 691 -18.35 -14.80 -27.10
CA LEU A 691 -17.15 -13.97 -27.26
C LEU A 691 -17.49 -12.48 -27.44
N ILE A 692 -18.62 -12.19 -28.09
CA ILE A 692 -19.11 -10.82 -28.27
C ILE A 692 -19.38 -10.10 -26.94
N ASP A 693 -19.70 -10.81 -25.87
CA ASP A 693 -19.98 -10.24 -24.54
C ASP A 693 -18.69 -9.88 -23.77
N ILE A 694 -17.56 -10.46 -24.18
CA ILE A 694 -16.22 -10.20 -23.63
C ILE A 694 -15.53 -9.08 -24.40
N LEU A 695 -15.79 -8.95 -25.70
CA LEU A 695 -15.13 -7.94 -26.53
C LEU A 695 -15.67 -6.53 -26.23
N ASP A 696 -14.78 -5.54 -26.36
CA ASP A 696 -15.13 -4.12 -26.25
C ASP A 696 -16.26 -3.75 -27.23
N GLN A 697 -17.44 -3.45 -26.67
CA GLN A 697 -18.65 -3.13 -27.42
C GLN A 697 -18.54 -1.83 -28.23
N ARG A 698 -17.54 -0.99 -27.95
CA ARG A 698 -17.27 0.24 -28.71
C ARG A 698 -16.72 -0.06 -30.11
N LEU A 699 -16.22 -1.27 -30.35
CA LEU A 699 -15.65 -1.68 -31.63
C LEU A 699 -16.62 -2.62 -32.39
N PRO A 700 -16.67 -2.53 -33.73
CA PRO A 700 -17.39 -3.51 -34.53
C PRO A 700 -16.75 -4.90 -34.37
N PRO A 701 -17.52 -5.99 -34.44
CA PRO A 701 -16.97 -7.35 -34.35
C PRO A 701 -15.85 -7.57 -35.37
N PRO A 702 -14.77 -8.29 -35.03
CA PRO A 702 -13.64 -8.49 -35.93
C PRO A 702 -14.07 -9.26 -37.19
N VAL A 703 -14.22 -8.55 -38.31
CA VAL A 703 -14.76 -9.08 -39.58
C VAL A 703 -13.71 -9.86 -40.39
N ASP A 704 -12.42 -9.69 -40.08
CA ASP A 704 -11.32 -10.26 -40.86
C ASP A 704 -10.84 -11.62 -40.31
N ARG A 705 -11.04 -12.69 -41.08
CA ARG A 705 -10.60 -14.06 -40.77
C ARG A 705 -9.08 -14.15 -40.48
N LYS A 706 -8.26 -13.20 -40.95
CA LYS A 706 -6.82 -13.16 -40.64
C LYS A 706 -6.51 -12.65 -39.23
N VAL A 707 -7.38 -11.84 -38.62
CA VAL A 707 -7.22 -11.34 -37.25
C VAL A 707 -7.60 -12.43 -36.25
N ILE A 708 -8.70 -13.14 -36.50
CA ILE A 708 -9.14 -14.29 -35.68
C ILE A 708 -8.05 -15.38 -35.62
N LYS A 709 -7.40 -15.66 -36.76
CA LYS A 709 -6.34 -16.67 -36.84
C LYS A 709 -5.03 -16.26 -36.14
N LYS A 710 -4.74 -14.96 -36.04
CA LYS A 710 -3.55 -14.40 -35.37
C LYS A 710 -3.69 -14.19 -33.86
N VAL A 711 -4.90 -14.38 -33.31
CA VAL A 711 -5.20 -14.34 -31.88
C VAL A 711 -5.17 -15.75 -31.27
N LEU A 712 -5.32 -16.78 -32.10
CA LEU A 712 -5.34 -18.20 -31.70
C LEU A 712 -4.00 -18.92 -31.90
N ASP A 713 -3.10 -18.35 -32.71
CA ASP A 713 -1.68 -18.75 -32.85
C ASP A 713 -0.81 -17.75 -32.09
#